data_AF-A0A8X6VW73-F1
#
_entry.id   AF-A0A8X6VW73-F1
#
_cell.length_a   1.000
_cell.length_b   1.000
_cell.length_c   1.000
_cell.angle_alpha   90.00
_cell.angle_beta   90.00
_cell.angle_gamma   90.00
#
_symmetry.space_group_name_H-M   'P 1'
#
loop_
_entity.id
_entity.type
_entity.pdbx_description
1 polymer ?
#
loop_
_entity_poly.entity_id
_entity_poly.type
_entity_poly.pdbx_seq_one_letter_code
_entity_poly.pdbx_strand_id
1 'polypeptide(L)'
;MNDAAKGIRQLKKSIHGIVNCGVLVDGTWKRRGFSSLNGCVSAISVDTGKIIDFETLSQFCRKCNSKTKQQNVKLQCNHHKGSSTSMKPVEAYRIFERSEDHRMLRYTDYYGDGDSKAFDAVKGHLRERFCYEARMYRAYSKRVGTRLRKLKSRNKGLGGKAQRRGSDSRRKRKRFHANQYTRNVSDTLAVDCISASAKKLCKENYLDKEVRNSNQSNGYRILNIDILLSELSKYLICPNCNTKVVLKEKILYGLVSEFYVECYSCSTLTPFKSSSVIASSKDYEVNTRITYAMRTVGLGFCGIKNLCTAMDLPSPVSQKSYERIMRKINLASREEADDSMKNAAEEEVSASGSNEICVSGDGTWKTRGHTSHIGVCSVIGDVTGKVIDVAVLSSYCKGCEKWRGPKSGHSYEEWKLKHQPHCVKNHIGSSSKMEVDGMKEIFQRSVPQRNAKYIKYIGDGDTKTFPELQRIAPYSIEKVECVGHIQKRMGARLRKLKTMNRGKKLSGGKSISGKNRLTDMFIDTITTYYGNAIRQNNSSVSDMRQAIWAIYCHYRSTDEEPMHHFCPIGDTSWCKYQKAVATNSVSLFKHKNIVPIAVMDEIKPIIAELSAPKLLKKCVGGKTQNANESFNSTVWKYCPKTSVCGSSKNIVDIAVNEAIVMFNEGMTGRIKIMEALGFKIGHFTVTSAFKANYARIKNAEIKSKSYTLLKTIRGASKKVKKTV
;
A
#
# COMPACT_ATOMS: atom_id res chain seq x y z
N MET A 1 -17.90 8.00 -26.83
CA MET A 1 -17.16 9.28 -26.99
C MET A 1 -17.70 10.11 -28.14
N ASN A 2 -17.91 9.54 -29.34
CA ASN A 2 -18.56 10.27 -30.44
C ASN A 2 -19.96 10.78 -30.07
N ASP A 3 -20.78 9.99 -29.36
CA ASP A 3 -22.10 10.47 -28.92
C ASP A 3 -22.03 11.53 -27.81
N ALA A 4 -20.98 11.48 -26.98
CA ALA A 4 -20.71 12.54 -26.01
C ALA A 4 -20.36 13.85 -26.73
N ALA A 5 -19.52 13.77 -27.78
CA ALA A 5 -19.18 14.91 -28.63
C ALA A 5 -20.39 15.43 -29.43
N LYS A 6 -21.22 14.54 -30.00
CA LYS A 6 -22.49 14.89 -30.64
C LYS A 6 -23.42 15.60 -29.67
N GLY A 7 -23.55 15.12 -28.43
CA GLY A 7 -24.36 15.76 -27.40
C GLY A 7 -23.90 17.18 -27.08
N ILE A 8 -22.58 17.44 -27.09
CA ILE A 8 -22.02 18.80 -26.92
C ILE A 8 -22.36 19.68 -28.12
N ARG A 9 -22.21 19.14 -29.35
CA ARG A 9 -22.55 19.84 -30.59
C ARG A 9 -24.03 20.24 -30.66
N GLN A 10 -24.92 19.31 -30.27
CA GLN A 10 -26.35 19.57 -30.15
C GLN A 10 -26.64 20.65 -29.10
N LEU A 11 -26.02 20.56 -27.92
CA LEU A 11 -26.17 21.55 -26.85
C LEU A 11 -25.73 22.95 -27.29
N LYS A 12 -24.69 23.03 -28.12
CA LYS A 12 -24.17 24.29 -28.68
C LYS A 12 -24.78 24.67 -30.03
N LYS A 13 -25.88 24.02 -30.43
CA LYS A 13 -26.66 24.30 -31.66
C LYS A 13 -25.81 24.35 -32.95
N SER A 14 -24.74 23.57 -33.02
CA SER A 14 -23.87 23.50 -34.21
C SER A 14 -23.68 22.03 -34.59
N ILE A 15 -24.39 21.60 -35.63
CA ILE A 15 -24.47 20.18 -36.04
C ILE A 15 -23.39 19.84 -37.09
N HIS A 16 -22.89 20.83 -37.84
CA HIS A 16 -22.02 20.62 -39.01
C HIS A 16 -20.66 21.34 -38.95
N GLY A 17 -20.31 21.95 -37.82
CA GLY A 17 -19.01 22.63 -37.61
C GLY A 17 -18.20 22.07 -36.44
N ILE A 18 -16.92 22.47 -36.37
CA ILE A 18 -16.08 22.28 -35.19
C ILE A 18 -16.65 23.13 -34.06
N VAL A 19 -16.88 22.52 -32.89
CA VAL A 19 -17.51 23.19 -31.75
C VAL A 19 -16.51 23.41 -30.62
N ASN A 20 -16.46 24.63 -30.10
CA ASN A 20 -15.64 24.99 -28.95
C ASN A 20 -16.15 24.31 -27.67
N CYS A 21 -15.26 23.72 -26.88
CA CYS A 21 -15.61 23.03 -25.64
C CYS A 21 -14.53 23.22 -24.57
N GLY A 22 -14.97 23.49 -23.33
CA GLY A 22 -14.09 23.48 -22.17
C GLY A 22 -13.88 22.06 -21.64
N VAL A 23 -12.64 21.74 -21.27
CA VAL A 23 -12.25 20.38 -20.87
C VAL A 23 -11.53 20.33 -19.52
N LEU A 24 -11.97 19.41 -18.67
CA LEU A 24 -11.27 18.96 -17.48
C LEU A 24 -10.29 17.88 -17.89
N VAL A 25 -8.99 18.11 -17.64
CA VAL A 25 -7.92 17.19 -18.04
C VAL A 25 -7.15 16.76 -16.81
N ASP A 26 -7.18 15.47 -16.50
CA ASP A 26 -6.38 14.90 -15.42
C ASP A 26 -5.79 13.54 -15.78
N GLY A 27 -4.66 13.24 -15.15
CA GLY A 27 -3.90 12.01 -15.33
C GLY A 27 -3.96 11.12 -14.10
N THR A 28 -4.03 9.82 -14.32
CA THR A 28 -3.98 8.81 -13.26
C THR A 28 -2.92 7.76 -13.57
N TRP A 29 -2.37 7.14 -12.52
CA TRP A 29 -1.29 6.17 -12.62
C TRP A 29 -1.63 4.91 -11.83
N LYS A 30 -1.35 3.74 -12.42
CA LYS A 30 -1.61 2.42 -11.81
C LYS A 30 -0.95 2.25 -10.44
N ARG A 31 0.23 2.85 -10.24
CA ARG A 31 0.93 2.90 -8.94
C ARG A 31 1.13 4.34 -8.51
N ARG A 32 1.03 4.60 -7.21
CA ARG A 32 1.35 5.92 -6.64
C ARG A 32 2.86 6.16 -6.70
N GLY A 33 3.24 7.36 -7.14
CA GLY A 33 4.64 7.79 -7.26
C GLY A 33 5.17 7.75 -8.70
N PHE A 34 6.34 8.35 -8.92
CA PHE A 34 6.93 8.52 -10.26
C PHE A 34 7.57 7.23 -10.85
N SER A 35 7.03 6.07 -10.48
CA SER A 35 7.49 4.74 -10.88
C SER A 35 6.38 3.89 -11.48
N SER A 36 5.22 4.49 -11.77
CA SER A 36 4.16 3.78 -12.48
C SER A 36 4.60 3.56 -13.92
N LEU A 37 4.49 2.31 -14.36
CA LEU A 37 4.77 1.94 -15.74
C LEU A 37 3.59 2.28 -16.65
N ASN A 38 2.38 2.41 -16.10
CA ASN A 38 1.17 2.69 -16.86
C ASN A 38 0.54 4.01 -16.37
N GLY A 39 0.09 4.82 -17.33
CA GLY A 39 -0.60 6.08 -17.14
C GLY A 39 -1.87 6.13 -18.00
N CYS A 40 -2.78 7.01 -17.63
CA CYS A 40 -3.93 7.36 -18.44
C CYS A 40 -4.25 8.83 -18.19
N VAL A 41 -4.53 9.59 -19.25
CA VAL A 41 -5.14 10.93 -19.16
C VAL A 41 -6.51 10.87 -19.81
N SER A 42 -7.48 11.51 -19.18
CA SER A 42 -8.83 11.68 -19.73
C SER A 42 -9.15 13.17 -19.90
N ALA A 43 -9.87 13.49 -20.97
CA ALA A 43 -10.56 14.76 -21.16
C ALA A 43 -12.05 14.59 -20.91
N ILE A 44 -12.60 15.41 -20.01
CA ILE A 44 -14.01 15.42 -19.63
C ILE A 44 -14.59 16.78 -19.99
N SER A 45 -15.71 16.80 -20.72
CA SER A 45 -16.40 18.04 -21.07
C SER A 45 -16.92 18.73 -19.81
N VAL A 46 -16.66 20.03 -19.69
CA VAL A 46 -17.23 20.87 -18.61
C VAL A 46 -18.74 21.03 -18.79
N ASP A 47 -19.19 21.13 -20.05
CA ASP A 47 -20.58 21.35 -20.40
C ASP A 47 -21.48 20.16 -20.00
N THR A 48 -20.98 18.93 -20.19
CA THR A 48 -21.80 17.71 -20.02
C THR A 48 -21.34 16.78 -18.90
N GLY A 49 -20.14 16.97 -18.36
CA GLY A 49 -19.51 16.04 -17.43
C GLY A 49 -19.13 14.67 -18.04
N LYS A 50 -19.32 14.47 -19.35
CA LYS A 50 -19.01 13.21 -20.04
C LYS A 50 -17.53 13.15 -20.45
N ILE A 51 -16.95 11.94 -20.42
CA ILE A 51 -15.63 11.69 -20.99
C ILE A 51 -15.73 11.79 -22.52
N ILE A 52 -14.92 12.66 -23.10
CA ILE A 52 -14.91 12.94 -24.55
C ILE A 52 -13.66 12.41 -25.25
N ASP A 53 -12.54 12.25 -24.53
CA ASP A 53 -11.34 11.57 -25.02
C ASP A 53 -10.51 11.00 -23.86
N PHE A 54 -9.64 10.04 -24.16
CA PHE A 54 -8.61 9.55 -23.24
C PHE A 54 -7.41 8.99 -24.01
N GLU A 55 -6.24 8.98 -23.37
CA GLU A 55 -5.03 8.37 -23.89
C GLU A 55 -4.37 7.53 -22.78
N THR A 56 -3.91 6.33 -23.13
CA THR A 56 -3.16 5.47 -22.21
C THR A 56 -1.75 5.24 -22.73
N LEU A 57 -0.75 5.49 -21.88
CA LEU A 57 0.64 5.13 -22.16
C LEU A 57 1.14 4.02 -21.23
N SER A 58 2.07 3.22 -21.76
CA SER A 58 2.83 2.23 -21.01
C SER A 58 4.33 2.37 -21.28
N GLN A 59 5.14 2.34 -20.23
CA GLN A 59 6.59 2.20 -20.26
C GLN A 59 7.02 0.73 -20.30
N PHE A 60 6.07 -0.20 -20.24
CA PHE A 60 6.34 -1.62 -20.08
C PHE A 60 5.75 -2.44 -21.22
N CYS A 61 6.60 -3.28 -21.80
CA CYS A 61 6.21 -4.42 -22.63
C CYS A 61 6.50 -5.71 -21.90
N ARG A 62 5.61 -6.69 -22.02
CA ARG A 62 5.98 -8.08 -21.72
C ARG A 62 6.90 -8.65 -22.81
N LYS A 63 6.54 -8.50 -24.09
CA LYS A 63 7.29 -9.05 -25.24
C LYS A 63 8.70 -8.47 -25.37
N CYS A 64 8.90 -7.18 -25.12
CA CYS A 64 10.26 -6.58 -25.15
C CYS A 64 11.11 -6.97 -23.93
N ASN A 65 10.50 -7.34 -22.80
CA ASN A 65 11.25 -7.76 -21.59
C ASN A 65 11.55 -9.26 -21.56
N SER A 66 10.90 -10.07 -22.40
CA SER A 66 11.12 -11.52 -22.46
C SER A 66 12.21 -11.94 -23.44
N LYS A 67 12.85 -11.02 -24.16
CA LYS A 67 13.94 -11.35 -25.10
C LYS A 67 15.28 -11.44 -24.36
N THR A 68 15.91 -12.62 -24.41
CA THR A 68 17.36 -12.78 -24.30
C THR A 68 18.03 -12.06 -25.48
N LYS A 69 19.26 -11.58 -25.30
CA LYS A 69 19.99 -10.63 -26.18
C LYS A 69 20.15 -11.03 -27.68
N GLN A 70 19.61 -12.15 -28.16
CA GLN A 70 19.94 -12.74 -29.45
C GLN A 70 18.87 -12.66 -30.56
N GLN A 71 17.71 -12.03 -30.36
CA GLN A 71 16.72 -11.88 -31.46
C GLN A 71 16.28 -10.43 -31.69
N ASN A 72 17.08 -9.71 -32.48
CA ASN A 72 16.84 -8.35 -32.96
C ASN A 72 15.78 -8.29 -34.09
N VAL A 73 14.57 -8.77 -33.82
CA VAL A 73 13.40 -8.39 -34.65
C VAL A 73 12.78 -7.13 -34.04
N LYS A 74 12.82 -6.03 -34.79
CA LYS A 74 12.34 -4.68 -34.47
C LYS A 74 10.79 -4.66 -34.49
N LEU A 75 10.17 -5.24 -33.46
CA LEU A 75 8.71 -5.12 -33.26
C LEU A 75 8.37 -3.63 -33.06
N GLN A 76 7.53 -3.04 -33.93
CA GLN A 76 6.93 -1.73 -33.67
C GLN A 76 6.10 -1.85 -32.39
N CYS A 77 6.63 -1.30 -31.30
CA CYS A 77 5.91 -1.30 -30.06
C CYS A 77 5.87 0.10 -29.47
N ASN A 78 4.66 0.65 -29.38
CA ASN A 78 4.33 2.01 -28.95
C ASN A 78 4.52 2.21 -27.44
N HIS A 79 5.68 1.82 -26.88
CA HIS A 79 5.99 2.12 -25.49
C HIS A 79 6.48 3.54 -25.33
N HIS A 80 5.99 4.20 -24.28
CA HIS A 80 6.49 5.49 -23.86
C HIS A 80 7.91 5.38 -23.35
N LYS A 81 8.86 5.98 -24.06
CA LYS A 81 10.30 6.00 -23.70
C LYS A 81 10.64 7.07 -22.63
N GLY A 82 9.67 7.90 -22.25
CA GLY A 82 9.84 8.97 -21.26
C GLY A 82 9.69 8.49 -19.80
N SER A 83 9.73 9.42 -18.85
CA SER A 83 9.42 9.18 -17.43
C SER A 83 7.92 9.06 -17.15
N SER A 84 7.51 8.52 -16.01
CA SER A 84 6.07 8.46 -15.67
C SER A 84 5.46 9.87 -15.53
N THR A 85 6.27 10.85 -15.10
CA THR A 85 5.89 12.27 -15.05
C THR A 85 5.69 12.92 -16.40
N SER A 86 6.27 12.35 -17.45
CA SER A 86 6.12 12.87 -18.81
C SER A 86 5.02 12.17 -19.59
N MET A 87 4.30 11.22 -18.98
CA MET A 87 3.14 10.58 -19.61
C MET A 87 1.99 11.59 -19.72
N LYS A 88 1.62 12.25 -18.61
CA LYS A 88 0.50 13.23 -18.59
C LYS A 88 0.60 14.33 -19.66
N PRO A 89 1.76 15.01 -19.87
CA PRO A 89 1.89 16.00 -20.94
C PRO A 89 1.79 15.41 -22.35
N VAL A 90 2.37 14.23 -22.60
CA VAL A 90 2.32 13.58 -23.93
C VAL A 90 0.91 13.08 -24.22
N GLU A 91 0.26 12.49 -23.22
CA GLU A 91 -1.12 12.02 -23.33
C GLU A 91 -2.09 13.18 -23.57
N ALA A 92 -1.94 14.29 -22.84
CA ALA A 92 -2.72 15.50 -23.06
C ALA A 92 -2.51 16.10 -24.46
N TYR A 93 -1.26 16.19 -24.92
CA TYR A 93 -0.95 16.67 -26.27
C TYR A 93 -1.67 15.85 -27.35
N ARG A 94 -1.56 14.51 -27.30
CA ARG A 94 -2.22 13.63 -28.26
C ARG A 94 -3.75 13.73 -28.26
N ILE A 95 -4.34 14.00 -27.10
CA ILE A 95 -5.79 14.23 -26.97
C ILE A 95 -6.19 15.54 -27.66
N PHE A 96 -5.42 16.61 -27.49
CA PHE A 96 -5.69 17.91 -28.11
C PHE A 96 -5.41 17.91 -29.61
N GLU A 97 -4.34 17.26 -30.05
CA GLU A 97 -3.95 17.17 -31.46
C GLU A 97 -5.04 16.54 -32.31
N ARG A 98 -5.70 15.48 -31.83
CA ARG A 98 -6.73 14.76 -32.58
C ARG A 98 -8.16 15.25 -32.30
N SER A 99 -8.36 16.26 -31.45
CA SER A 99 -9.72 16.58 -30.97
C SER A 99 -10.62 17.13 -32.07
N GLU A 100 -10.07 17.98 -32.94
CA GLU A 100 -10.81 18.56 -34.07
C GLU A 100 -11.13 17.46 -35.08
N ASP A 101 -10.13 16.69 -35.51
CA ASP A 101 -10.27 15.66 -36.54
C ASP A 101 -11.17 14.50 -36.10
N HIS A 102 -10.98 13.99 -34.88
CA HIS A 102 -11.67 12.77 -34.44
C HIS A 102 -13.00 13.07 -33.76
N ARG A 103 -13.18 14.26 -33.18
CA ARG A 103 -14.35 14.59 -32.37
C ARG A 103 -15.15 15.78 -32.88
N MET A 104 -14.66 16.54 -33.87
CA MET A 104 -15.22 17.83 -34.29
C MET A 104 -15.37 18.79 -33.10
N LEU A 105 -14.44 18.71 -32.15
CA LEU A 105 -14.41 19.55 -30.95
C LEU A 105 -13.08 20.29 -30.88
N ARG A 106 -13.16 21.61 -30.76
CA ARG A 106 -12.02 22.47 -30.46
C ARG A 106 -11.98 22.73 -28.96
N TYR A 107 -10.90 22.32 -28.31
CA TYR A 107 -10.77 22.56 -26.88
C TYR A 107 -10.28 23.99 -26.64
N THR A 108 -11.14 24.83 -26.06
CA THR A 108 -10.86 26.26 -25.83
C THR A 108 -10.43 26.56 -24.40
N ASP A 109 -10.91 25.77 -23.43
CA ASP A 109 -10.63 25.98 -22.01
C ASP A 109 -10.01 24.72 -21.38
N TYR A 110 -8.93 24.91 -20.63
CA TYR A 110 -8.23 23.83 -19.93
C TYR A 110 -8.42 23.97 -18.41
N TYR A 111 -9.09 22.98 -17.82
CA TYR A 111 -9.27 22.89 -16.37
C TYR A 111 -8.42 21.73 -15.81
N GLY A 112 -7.36 22.05 -15.08
CA GLY A 112 -6.45 21.07 -14.49
C GLY A 112 -6.13 21.31 -13.02
N ASP A 113 -5.40 20.38 -12.41
CA ASP A 113 -4.98 20.40 -10.99
C ASP A 113 -3.86 21.42 -10.67
N GLY A 114 -3.45 22.22 -11.66
CA GLY A 114 -2.40 23.22 -11.57
C GLY A 114 -0.97 22.66 -11.68
N ASP A 115 -0.80 21.49 -12.30
CA ASP A 115 0.52 21.07 -12.85
C ASP A 115 0.74 21.76 -14.20
N SER A 116 1.65 22.74 -14.23
CA SER A 116 1.86 23.58 -15.41
C SER A 116 2.31 22.79 -16.63
N LYS A 117 2.91 21.61 -16.47
CA LYS A 117 3.53 20.87 -17.59
C LYS A 117 2.55 20.34 -18.63
N ALA A 118 1.36 19.93 -18.20
CA ALA A 118 0.35 19.42 -19.12
C ALA A 118 -0.30 20.57 -19.89
N PHE A 119 -0.63 21.65 -19.20
CA PHE A 119 -1.06 22.91 -19.81
C PHE A 119 -0.01 23.47 -20.78
N ASP A 120 1.25 23.52 -20.37
CA ASP A 120 2.38 23.99 -21.18
C ASP A 120 2.54 23.20 -22.48
N ALA A 121 2.17 21.92 -22.49
CA ALA A 121 2.21 21.08 -23.68
C ALA A 121 1.06 21.35 -24.66
N VAL A 122 -0.11 21.78 -24.17
CA VAL A 122 -1.31 21.98 -24.99
C VAL A 122 -1.66 23.44 -25.28
N LYS A 123 -1.00 24.40 -24.60
CA LYS A 123 -1.30 25.84 -24.75
C LYS A 123 -1.18 26.36 -26.19
N GLY A 124 -0.37 25.71 -27.04
CA GLY A 124 -0.27 26.04 -28.46
C GLY A 124 -1.52 25.67 -29.28
N HIS A 125 -2.35 24.74 -28.79
CA HIS A 125 -3.62 24.36 -29.40
C HIS A 125 -4.79 25.25 -28.93
N LEU A 126 -4.64 26.03 -27.86
CA LEU A 126 -5.66 26.94 -27.33
C LEU A 126 -5.60 28.28 -28.08
N ARG A 127 -6.37 28.46 -29.17
CA ARG A 127 -6.41 29.71 -29.94
C ARG A 127 -7.57 30.62 -29.51
N GLU A 128 -7.40 31.37 -28.41
CA GLU A 128 -7.97 32.72 -28.16
C GLU A 128 -7.56 33.28 -26.78
N ARG A 129 -7.44 34.62 -26.69
CA ARG A 129 -6.73 35.39 -25.64
C ARG A 129 -7.37 35.44 -24.24
N PHE A 130 -8.32 34.57 -23.90
CA PHE A 130 -8.87 34.47 -22.54
C PHE A 130 -8.74 33.05 -21.97
N CYS A 131 -7.50 32.56 -21.89
CA CYS A 131 -7.19 31.35 -21.13
C CYS A 131 -7.21 31.65 -19.63
N TYR A 132 -8.33 31.43 -18.96
CA TYR A 132 -8.34 31.36 -17.50
C TYR A 132 -7.78 29.99 -17.07
N GLU A 133 -6.63 29.96 -16.38
CA GLU A 133 -6.32 28.85 -15.47
C GLU A 133 -7.34 28.92 -14.33
N ALA A 134 -8.58 28.48 -14.58
CA ALA A 134 -9.64 28.42 -13.59
C ALA A 134 -9.29 27.29 -12.61
N ARG A 135 -8.44 27.64 -11.65
CA ARG A 135 -8.07 26.78 -10.53
C ARG A 135 -9.34 26.45 -9.78
N MET A 136 -9.78 25.20 -9.82
CA MET A 136 -11.00 24.76 -9.14
C MET A 136 -11.07 25.35 -7.71
N TYR A 137 -12.22 25.88 -7.32
CA TYR A 137 -12.45 26.49 -5.99
C TYR A 137 -11.96 25.60 -4.83
N ARG A 138 -12.03 24.26 -4.94
CA ARG A 138 -11.45 23.33 -3.94
C ARG A 138 -9.93 23.36 -3.88
N ALA A 139 -9.24 23.49 -5.02
CA ALA A 139 -7.78 23.63 -5.07
C ALA A 139 -7.36 25.00 -4.55
N TYR A 140 -8.12 26.06 -4.87
CA TYR A 140 -7.96 27.39 -4.29
C TYR A 140 -8.19 27.36 -2.78
N SER A 141 -9.30 26.82 -2.30
CA SER A 141 -9.62 26.65 -0.87
C SER A 141 -8.62 25.77 -0.13
N LYS A 142 -8.05 24.73 -0.75
CA LYS A 142 -6.90 23.97 -0.18
C LYS A 142 -5.63 24.81 -0.12
N ARG A 143 -5.30 25.59 -1.16
CA ARG A 143 -4.13 26.50 -1.17
C ARG A 143 -4.31 27.64 -0.18
N VAL A 144 -5.49 28.24 -0.11
CA VAL A 144 -5.91 29.26 0.86
C VAL A 144 -5.91 28.67 2.24
N GLY A 145 -6.47 27.48 2.50
CA GLY A 145 -6.38 26.78 3.78
C GLY A 145 -4.95 26.37 4.17
N THR A 146 -4.08 26.11 3.18
CA THR A 146 -2.64 25.88 3.43
C THR A 146 -1.91 27.20 3.69
N ARG A 147 -2.27 28.29 2.99
CA ARG A 147 -1.77 29.66 3.20
C ARG A 147 -2.27 30.23 4.52
N LEU A 148 -3.52 29.96 4.91
CA LEU A 148 -4.17 30.32 6.16
C LEU A 148 -3.57 29.51 7.30
N ARG A 149 -3.29 28.20 7.13
CA ARG A 149 -2.49 27.45 8.12
C ARG A 149 -1.06 27.99 8.23
N LYS A 150 -0.47 28.42 7.12
CA LYS A 150 0.83 29.13 7.10
C LYS A 150 0.76 30.54 7.70
N LEU A 151 -0.38 31.22 7.62
CA LEU A 151 -0.66 32.53 8.20
C LEU A 151 -0.98 32.41 9.70
N LYS A 152 -1.75 31.40 10.12
CA LYS A 152 -1.98 31.02 11.51
C LYS A 152 -0.67 30.57 12.19
N SER A 153 0.23 29.93 11.44
CA SER A 153 1.61 29.67 11.89
C SER A 153 2.53 30.90 11.82
N ARG A 154 2.14 31.99 11.14
CA ARG A 154 2.85 33.28 11.13
C ARG A 154 2.35 34.21 12.26
N ASN A 155 1.07 34.18 12.61
CA ASN A 155 0.47 35.03 13.65
C ASN A 155 0.55 34.44 15.07
N LYS A 156 0.94 33.17 15.25
CA LYS A 156 1.47 32.66 16.54
C LYS A 156 2.89 33.18 16.85
N GLY A 157 3.19 34.41 16.43
CA GLY A 157 4.53 34.98 16.37
C GLY A 157 4.65 36.39 16.93
N LEU A 158 3.62 36.91 17.63
CA LEU A 158 3.75 38.06 18.54
C LEU A 158 3.88 37.60 20.00
N GLY A 159 4.63 36.51 20.16
CA GLY A 159 5.04 35.91 21.42
C GLY A 159 6.00 34.78 21.10
N GLY A 160 7.29 35.10 20.92
CA GLY A 160 8.39 34.12 20.87
C GLY A 160 8.75 33.53 19.51
N LYS A 161 9.76 34.16 18.87
CA LYS A 161 10.78 33.58 17.95
C LYS A 161 10.27 32.77 16.74
N ALA A 162 9.92 33.51 15.69
CA ALA A 162 10.00 33.12 14.28
C ALA A 162 11.47 33.28 13.78
N GLN A 163 12.05 32.65 12.75
CA GLN A 163 11.73 32.49 11.30
C GLN A 163 12.89 31.67 10.64
N ARG A 164 12.86 31.06 9.43
CA ARG A 164 11.86 30.75 8.39
C ARG A 164 12.53 29.82 7.35
N ARG A 165 11.72 29.02 6.65
CA ARG A 165 12.00 28.53 5.28
C ARG A 165 11.29 29.46 4.28
N GLY A 166 12.02 29.96 3.28
CA GLY A 166 11.49 30.57 2.05
C GLY A 166 11.53 29.60 0.86
N SER A 167 10.55 29.72 -0.04
CA SER A 167 10.32 28.98 -1.29
C SER A 167 11.36 29.26 -2.38
N ASP A 168 11.69 28.30 -3.26
CA ASP A 168 11.32 28.40 -4.69
C ASP A 168 11.77 27.25 -5.60
N SER A 169 11.01 27.08 -6.69
CA SER A 169 11.18 26.24 -7.88
C SER A 169 11.09 24.70 -7.74
N ARG A 170 10.03 24.14 -8.35
CA ARG A 170 9.86 22.69 -8.58
C ARG A 170 10.61 22.31 -9.85
N ARG A 171 11.70 21.54 -9.76
CA ARG A 171 12.22 20.76 -10.91
C ARG A 171 12.65 19.34 -10.52
N LYS A 172 12.22 18.41 -11.39
CA LYS A 172 12.50 16.97 -11.57
C LYS A 172 13.01 16.17 -10.35
N ARG A 173 12.08 15.56 -9.59
CA ARG A 173 12.37 14.39 -8.73
C ARG A 173 12.54 13.14 -9.61
N LYS A 174 13.71 12.50 -9.58
CA LYS A 174 13.95 11.21 -10.24
C LYS A 174 13.85 10.04 -9.26
N ARG A 175 13.18 8.99 -9.76
CA ARG A 175 13.26 7.54 -9.49
C ARG A 175 13.15 7.07 -8.03
N PHE A 176 11.96 6.58 -7.70
CA PHE A 176 11.73 5.72 -6.55
C PHE A 176 12.20 4.30 -6.89
N HIS A 177 13.30 3.86 -6.28
CA HIS A 177 13.64 2.44 -6.21
C HIS A 177 12.93 1.88 -4.96
N ALA A 178 12.13 0.83 -5.13
CA ALA A 178 11.65 0.01 -4.02
C ALA A 178 12.84 -0.37 -3.13
N ASN A 179 12.65 -0.40 -1.80
CA ASN A 179 13.62 -0.68 -0.75
C ASN A 179 14.72 -1.67 -1.19
N GLN A 180 15.78 -1.14 -1.80
CA GLN A 180 17.09 -1.79 -1.82
C GLN A 180 17.60 -1.63 -0.38
N TYR A 181 18.05 -2.70 0.30
CA TYR A 181 19.05 -2.76 1.39
C TYR A 181 18.71 -3.83 2.46
N THR A 182 19.45 -4.94 2.46
CA THR A 182 19.78 -5.87 3.56
C THR A 182 21.25 -6.34 3.52
N ARG A 183 21.74 -6.64 4.74
CA ARG A 183 22.94 -7.34 5.26
C ARG A 183 24.02 -7.83 4.29
N ASN A 184 25.30 -7.51 4.58
CA ASN A 184 26.44 -8.37 4.26
C ASN A 184 26.45 -9.52 5.28
N VAL A 185 26.30 -10.74 4.78
CA VAL A 185 26.58 -11.96 5.53
C VAL A 185 27.99 -12.35 5.09
N SER A 186 28.90 -12.55 6.05
CA SER A 186 30.19 -13.20 5.83
C SER A 186 29.94 -14.67 5.45
N ASP A 187 30.73 -15.19 4.51
CA ASP A 187 30.52 -16.46 3.81
C ASP A 187 30.71 -17.74 4.66
N THR A 188 30.37 -17.76 5.95
CA THR A 188 30.61 -18.92 6.83
C THR A 188 29.42 -19.45 7.62
N LEU A 189 28.17 -19.06 7.33
CA LEU A 189 26.97 -19.78 7.83
C LEU A 189 25.90 -19.85 6.73
N ALA A 190 26.04 -20.81 5.83
CA ALA A 190 25.07 -21.16 4.80
C ALA A 190 23.94 -22.06 5.35
N VAL A 191 23.32 -21.65 6.46
CA VAL A 191 22.11 -22.30 7.00
C VAL A 191 21.04 -21.22 7.20
N ASP A 192 19.93 -21.36 6.48
CA ASP A 192 18.65 -20.65 6.61
C ASP A 192 18.52 -19.16 6.17
N CYS A 193 18.56 -18.90 4.85
CA CYS A 193 17.93 -17.71 4.26
C CYS A 193 16.46 -17.95 3.86
N ILE A 194 15.61 -18.35 4.82
CA ILE A 194 14.17 -18.53 4.61
C ILE A 194 13.48 -17.16 4.46
N SER A 195 12.69 -16.96 3.39
CA SER A 195 11.99 -15.69 3.13
C SER A 195 10.94 -15.38 4.21
N ALA A 196 10.58 -14.10 4.41
CA ALA A 196 9.55 -13.71 5.39
C ALA A 196 8.17 -14.36 5.11
N SER A 197 7.85 -14.70 3.86
CA SER A 197 6.64 -15.48 3.54
C SER A 197 6.81 -16.95 3.91
N ALA A 198 7.97 -17.52 3.63
CA ALA A 198 8.26 -18.91 3.99
C ALA A 198 8.25 -19.08 5.51
N LYS A 199 8.90 -18.21 6.29
CA LYS A 199 8.86 -18.24 7.76
C LYS A 199 7.45 -18.31 8.36
N LYS A 200 6.47 -17.68 7.69
CA LYS A 200 5.07 -17.68 8.12
C LYS A 200 4.30 -18.94 7.73
N LEU A 201 4.66 -19.53 6.58
CA LEU A 201 3.89 -20.59 5.91
C LEU A 201 4.57 -21.97 5.91
N CYS A 202 5.82 -22.07 6.40
CA CYS A 202 6.68 -23.27 6.28
C CYS A 202 6.13 -24.55 6.94
N LYS A 203 5.00 -24.50 7.65
CA LYS A 203 4.41 -25.67 8.34
C LYS A 203 3.24 -26.33 7.59
N GLU A 204 2.89 -25.89 6.37
CA GLU A 204 1.63 -26.29 5.74
C GLU A 204 1.71 -27.56 4.86
N ASN A 205 1.64 -28.73 5.50
CA ASN A 205 1.36 -30.02 4.83
C ASN A 205 -0.16 -30.27 4.62
N TYR A 206 -1.02 -29.41 5.17
CA TYR A 206 -2.48 -29.59 5.18
C TYR A 206 -3.09 -29.54 3.77
N LEU A 207 -2.76 -28.50 3.00
CA LEU A 207 -3.35 -28.29 1.67
C LEU A 207 -2.91 -29.34 0.65
N ASP A 208 -1.67 -29.85 0.74
CA ASP A 208 -1.17 -30.85 -0.23
C ASP A 208 -1.91 -32.19 -0.09
N LYS A 209 -2.31 -32.59 1.12
CA LYS A 209 -3.13 -33.79 1.37
C LYS A 209 -4.55 -33.64 0.83
N GLU A 210 -5.21 -32.50 1.10
CA GLU A 210 -6.56 -32.19 0.61
C GLU A 210 -6.64 -32.11 -0.93
N VAL A 211 -5.61 -31.55 -1.59
CA VAL A 211 -5.58 -31.49 -3.07
C VAL A 211 -5.61 -32.89 -3.68
N ARG A 212 -4.83 -33.84 -3.13
CA ARG A 212 -4.73 -35.21 -3.65
C ARG A 212 -6.02 -36.02 -3.52
N ASN A 213 -6.86 -35.69 -2.53
CA ASN A 213 -8.10 -36.44 -2.22
C ASN A 213 -9.38 -35.80 -2.78
N SER A 214 -9.31 -34.67 -3.49
CA SER A 214 -10.50 -33.90 -3.85
C SER A 214 -11.03 -34.21 -5.26
N ASN A 215 -12.32 -34.56 -5.35
CA ASN A 215 -12.99 -34.87 -6.61
C ASN A 215 -13.22 -33.61 -7.47
N GLN A 216 -12.75 -33.62 -8.73
CA GLN A 216 -12.84 -32.48 -9.66
C GLN A 216 -14.25 -32.18 -10.16
N SER A 217 -15.19 -33.14 -10.06
CA SER A 217 -16.57 -32.96 -10.53
C SER A 217 -17.40 -32.02 -9.65
N ASN A 218 -16.98 -31.76 -8.40
CA ASN A 218 -17.72 -30.94 -7.46
C ASN A 218 -17.28 -29.47 -7.48
N GLY A 219 -18.22 -28.53 -7.60
CA GLY A 219 -17.98 -27.10 -7.41
C GLY A 219 -18.96 -26.18 -8.16
N TYR A 220 -18.80 -24.87 -7.96
CA TYR A 220 -19.63 -23.86 -8.63
C TYR A 220 -19.15 -23.58 -10.06
N ARG A 221 -20.10 -23.40 -10.98
CA ARG A 221 -19.90 -22.97 -12.37
C ARG A 221 -20.88 -21.85 -12.70
N ILE A 222 -20.48 -20.97 -13.61
CA ILE A 222 -21.39 -20.01 -14.23
C ILE A 222 -21.78 -20.63 -15.57
N LEU A 223 -23.08 -20.84 -15.77
CA LEU A 223 -23.64 -21.50 -16.94
C LEU A 223 -24.70 -20.57 -17.53
N ASN A 224 -24.79 -20.52 -18.86
CA ASN A 224 -25.93 -19.92 -19.53
C ASN A 224 -27.10 -20.91 -19.42
N ILE A 225 -28.19 -20.48 -18.78
CA ILE A 225 -29.32 -21.36 -18.48
C ILE A 225 -30.05 -21.78 -19.76
N ASP A 226 -30.22 -20.90 -20.74
CA ASP A 226 -30.89 -21.24 -22.00
C ASP A 226 -30.16 -22.38 -22.74
N ILE A 227 -28.82 -22.31 -22.79
CA ILE A 227 -28.01 -23.38 -23.39
C ILE A 227 -28.16 -24.68 -22.59
N LEU A 228 -28.06 -24.62 -21.27
CA LEU A 228 -28.17 -25.81 -20.42
C LEU A 228 -29.53 -26.50 -20.56
N LEU A 229 -30.61 -25.72 -20.49
CA LEU A 229 -31.98 -26.24 -20.56
C LEU A 229 -32.32 -26.73 -21.96
N SER A 230 -31.91 -26.02 -23.02
CA SER A 230 -32.15 -26.45 -24.40
C SER A 230 -31.40 -27.72 -24.76
N GLU A 231 -30.17 -27.92 -24.31
CA GLU A 231 -29.44 -29.17 -24.57
C GLU A 231 -29.99 -30.34 -23.76
N LEU A 232 -30.27 -30.15 -22.46
CA LEU A 232 -30.80 -31.23 -21.62
C LEU A 232 -32.20 -31.67 -22.06
N SER A 233 -33.08 -30.74 -22.42
CA SER A 233 -34.46 -31.06 -22.84
C SER A 233 -34.56 -31.91 -24.11
N LYS A 234 -33.49 -32.01 -24.92
CA LYS A 234 -33.45 -32.91 -26.09
C LYS A 234 -33.42 -34.39 -25.71
N TYR A 235 -32.85 -34.72 -24.55
CA TYR A 235 -32.54 -36.09 -24.15
C TYR A 235 -33.30 -36.57 -22.92
N LEU A 236 -33.89 -35.66 -22.13
CA LEU A 236 -34.57 -36.02 -20.89
C LEU A 236 -35.99 -36.56 -21.14
N ILE A 237 -36.29 -37.70 -20.53
CA ILE A 237 -37.60 -38.35 -20.52
C ILE A 237 -38.11 -38.55 -19.09
N CYS A 238 -39.42 -38.63 -18.92
CA CYS A 238 -40.07 -38.87 -17.65
C CYS A 238 -39.87 -40.34 -17.24
N PRO A 239 -39.38 -40.63 -16.03
CA PRO A 239 -39.19 -42.02 -15.58
C PRO A 239 -40.50 -42.79 -15.40
N ASN A 240 -41.64 -42.11 -15.25
CA ASN A 240 -42.94 -42.75 -15.00
C ASN A 240 -43.67 -43.15 -16.28
N CYS A 241 -43.58 -42.34 -17.33
CA CYS A 241 -44.37 -42.53 -18.56
C CYS A 241 -43.53 -42.46 -19.86
N ASN A 242 -42.21 -42.34 -19.76
CA ASN A 242 -41.26 -42.30 -20.89
C ASN A 242 -41.51 -41.20 -21.93
N THR A 243 -42.28 -40.16 -21.60
CA THR A 243 -42.50 -38.99 -22.48
C THR A 243 -41.50 -37.87 -22.19
N LYS A 244 -41.38 -36.90 -23.10
CA LYS A 244 -40.46 -35.77 -22.94
C LYS A 244 -40.82 -34.94 -21.70
N VAL A 245 -39.79 -34.48 -20.99
CA VAL A 245 -39.93 -33.53 -19.88
C VAL A 245 -39.38 -32.16 -20.25
N VAL A 246 -39.91 -31.13 -19.59
CA VAL A 246 -39.40 -29.76 -19.71
C VAL A 246 -38.77 -29.37 -18.38
N LEU A 247 -37.54 -28.85 -18.42
CA LEU A 247 -36.96 -28.17 -17.27
C LEU A 247 -37.33 -26.69 -17.31
N LYS A 248 -37.83 -26.17 -16.19
CA LYS A 248 -38.11 -24.74 -15.99
C LYS A 248 -37.29 -24.21 -14.83
N GLU A 249 -36.94 -22.93 -14.90
CA GLU A 249 -36.26 -22.20 -13.83
C GLU A 249 -37.20 -21.17 -13.20
N LYS A 250 -37.15 -21.05 -11.88
CA LYS A 250 -37.70 -19.92 -11.12
C LYS A 250 -36.63 -19.35 -10.20
N ILE A 251 -36.35 -18.07 -10.35
CA ILE A 251 -35.44 -17.37 -9.43
C ILE A 251 -36.14 -17.23 -8.08
N LEU A 252 -35.51 -17.78 -7.02
CA LEU A 252 -36.12 -17.84 -5.71
C LEU A 252 -35.65 -16.68 -4.83
N TYR A 253 -34.33 -16.53 -4.69
CA TYR A 253 -33.75 -15.52 -3.79
C TYR A 253 -32.26 -15.27 -4.02
N GLY A 254 -31.90 -14.07 -4.44
CA GLY A 254 -30.52 -13.74 -4.79
C GLY A 254 -30.05 -14.55 -5.98
N LEU A 255 -28.92 -15.23 -5.86
CA LEU A 255 -28.36 -16.11 -6.89
C LEU A 255 -28.87 -17.56 -6.82
N VAL A 256 -29.98 -17.79 -6.12
CA VAL A 256 -30.57 -19.13 -5.96
C VAL A 256 -31.72 -19.28 -6.93
N SER A 257 -31.68 -20.38 -7.67
CA SER A 257 -32.71 -20.80 -8.59
C SER A 257 -33.34 -22.09 -8.09
N GLU A 258 -34.65 -22.19 -8.24
CA GLU A 258 -35.41 -23.42 -8.10
C GLU A 258 -35.77 -23.90 -9.49
N PHE A 259 -35.35 -25.11 -9.81
CA PHE A 259 -35.65 -25.77 -11.07
C PHE A 259 -36.79 -26.75 -10.86
N TYR A 260 -37.59 -26.95 -11.90
CA TYR A 260 -38.65 -27.94 -11.92
C TYR A 260 -38.50 -28.81 -13.16
N VAL A 261 -38.54 -30.12 -12.98
CA VAL A 261 -38.75 -31.07 -14.06
C VAL A 261 -40.24 -31.33 -14.17
N GLU A 262 -40.84 -30.94 -15.28
CA GLU A 262 -42.27 -31.06 -15.54
C GLU A 262 -42.52 -32.07 -16.67
N CYS A 263 -43.35 -33.07 -16.39
CA CYS A 263 -43.93 -33.96 -17.40
C CYS A 263 -45.38 -33.58 -17.67
N TYR A 264 -45.70 -33.17 -18.88
CA TYR A 264 -47.09 -32.81 -19.25
C TYR A 264 -48.02 -34.02 -19.36
N SER A 265 -47.50 -35.23 -19.57
CA SER A 265 -48.32 -36.42 -19.75
C SER A 265 -48.85 -37.01 -18.44
N CYS A 266 -48.03 -37.01 -17.38
CA CYS A 266 -48.41 -37.57 -16.08
C CYS A 266 -48.41 -36.53 -14.95
N SER A 267 -48.29 -35.25 -15.30
CA SER A 267 -48.30 -34.10 -14.37
C SER A 267 -47.27 -34.19 -13.24
N THR A 268 -46.21 -35.01 -13.40
CA THR A 268 -45.14 -35.11 -12.40
C THR A 268 -44.32 -33.83 -12.40
N LEU A 269 -44.15 -33.24 -11.21
CA LEU A 269 -43.37 -32.03 -10.97
C LEU A 269 -42.32 -32.30 -9.89
N THR A 270 -41.04 -32.30 -10.26
CA THR A 270 -39.94 -32.52 -9.31
C THR A 270 -39.11 -31.26 -9.12
N PRO A 271 -39.21 -30.56 -7.98
CA PRO A 271 -38.41 -29.38 -7.70
C PRO A 271 -37.02 -29.72 -7.17
N PHE A 272 -36.02 -28.95 -7.56
CA PHE A 272 -34.69 -28.97 -6.94
C PHE A 272 -34.04 -27.58 -6.98
N LYS A 273 -33.03 -27.33 -6.12
CA LYS A 273 -32.43 -25.99 -5.96
C LYS A 273 -30.98 -25.96 -6.43
N SER A 274 -30.55 -24.82 -6.95
CA SER A 274 -29.20 -24.60 -7.48
C SER A 274 -28.11 -24.45 -6.41
N SER A 275 -28.47 -24.36 -5.13
CA SER A 275 -27.53 -24.19 -4.04
C SER A 275 -27.98 -24.91 -2.77
N SER A 276 -27.01 -25.48 -2.07
CA SER A 276 -27.20 -26.06 -0.73
C SER A 276 -27.53 -24.99 0.31
N VAL A 277 -28.16 -25.43 1.39
CA VAL A 277 -28.42 -24.61 2.57
C VAL A 277 -27.31 -24.85 3.59
N ILE A 278 -26.77 -23.78 4.15
CA ILE A 278 -25.80 -23.87 5.25
C ILE A 278 -26.56 -24.30 6.52
N ALA A 279 -26.25 -25.49 7.05
CA ALA A 279 -26.97 -26.10 8.17
C ALA A 279 -27.09 -25.17 9.39
N SER A 280 -26.00 -24.51 9.78
CA SER A 280 -25.96 -23.63 10.97
C SER A 280 -26.81 -22.37 10.83
N SER A 281 -27.08 -21.92 9.62
CA SER A 281 -27.50 -20.54 9.37
C SER A 281 -28.79 -20.43 8.56
N LYS A 282 -29.20 -21.53 7.92
CA LYS A 282 -30.32 -21.66 6.98
C LYS A 282 -30.25 -20.72 5.77
N ASP A 283 -29.15 -19.99 5.57
CA ASP A 283 -28.89 -19.22 4.35
C ASP A 283 -28.41 -20.16 3.24
N TYR A 284 -28.74 -19.85 1.99
CA TYR A 284 -28.18 -20.53 0.82
C TYR A 284 -26.71 -20.19 0.64
N GLU A 285 -25.90 -21.22 0.43
CA GLU A 285 -24.45 -21.11 0.42
C GLU A 285 -23.95 -20.14 -0.65
N VAL A 286 -24.53 -20.16 -1.86
CA VAL A 286 -24.13 -19.28 -2.97
C VAL A 286 -24.18 -17.80 -2.62
N ASN A 287 -25.21 -17.38 -1.87
CA ASN A 287 -25.42 -15.98 -1.47
C ASN A 287 -24.41 -15.53 -0.41
N THR A 288 -24.10 -16.41 0.55
CA THR A 288 -23.06 -16.16 1.57
C THR A 288 -21.67 -16.17 0.93
N ARG A 289 -21.41 -17.13 0.03
CA ARG A 289 -20.15 -17.31 -0.68
C ARG A 289 -19.83 -16.13 -1.59
N ILE A 290 -20.78 -15.64 -2.40
CA ILE A 290 -20.54 -14.46 -3.25
C ILE A 290 -20.33 -13.19 -2.41
N THR A 291 -21.04 -13.07 -1.29
CA THR A 291 -20.88 -11.94 -0.37
C THR A 291 -19.48 -11.94 0.22
N TYR A 292 -19.03 -13.09 0.75
CA TYR A 292 -17.68 -13.25 1.28
C TYR A 292 -16.62 -12.99 0.19
N ALA A 293 -16.74 -13.65 -0.98
CA ALA A 293 -15.81 -13.47 -2.10
C ALA A 293 -15.66 -12.00 -2.49
N MET A 294 -16.76 -11.26 -2.62
CA MET A 294 -16.73 -9.83 -2.98
C MET A 294 -16.19 -8.92 -1.86
N ARG A 295 -16.13 -9.39 -0.62
CA ARG A 295 -15.37 -8.75 0.47
C ARG A 295 -13.88 -9.04 0.40
N THR A 296 -13.46 -10.25 0.04
CA THR A 296 -12.04 -10.57 -0.14
C THR A 296 -11.37 -9.84 -1.33
N VAL A 297 -12.15 -9.23 -2.23
CA VAL A 297 -11.62 -8.37 -3.32
C VAL A 297 -11.89 -6.87 -3.12
N GLY A 298 -12.49 -6.49 -2.00
CA GLY A 298 -12.68 -5.08 -1.63
C GLY A 298 -13.83 -4.34 -2.33
N LEU A 299 -14.71 -5.02 -3.06
CA LEU A 299 -15.83 -4.41 -3.80
C LEU A 299 -17.19 -4.43 -3.06
N GLY A 300 -17.59 -5.58 -2.50
CA GLY A 300 -18.77 -5.69 -1.61
C GLY A 300 -20.08 -5.59 -2.37
N PHE A 301 -21.15 -5.12 -1.71
CA PHE A 301 -22.49 -5.16 -2.29
C PHE A 301 -22.63 -4.49 -3.66
N CYS A 302 -22.09 -3.27 -3.82
CA CYS A 302 -22.06 -2.60 -5.12
C CYS A 302 -21.27 -3.39 -6.17
N GLY A 303 -20.19 -4.06 -5.74
CA GLY A 303 -19.44 -4.97 -6.60
C GLY A 303 -20.26 -6.17 -7.03
N ILE A 304 -21.02 -6.78 -6.12
CA ILE A 304 -21.89 -7.92 -6.44
C ILE A 304 -22.94 -7.48 -7.45
N LYS A 305 -23.60 -6.32 -7.24
CA LYS A 305 -24.56 -5.76 -8.20
C LYS A 305 -23.94 -5.58 -9.58
N ASN A 306 -22.77 -4.95 -9.66
CA ASN A 306 -22.09 -4.73 -10.94
C ASN A 306 -21.68 -6.05 -11.60
N LEU A 307 -21.24 -7.04 -10.83
CA LEU A 307 -20.92 -8.37 -11.34
C LEU A 307 -22.17 -9.03 -11.92
N CYS A 308 -23.29 -9.04 -11.18
CA CYS A 308 -24.54 -9.62 -11.65
C CYS A 308 -25.01 -8.93 -12.94
N THR A 309 -25.04 -7.59 -12.96
CA THR A 309 -25.44 -6.84 -14.15
C THR A 309 -24.53 -7.09 -15.36
N ALA A 310 -23.21 -7.17 -15.15
CA ALA A 310 -22.28 -7.34 -16.26
C ALA A 310 -22.25 -8.78 -16.82
N MET A 311 -22.61 -9.76 -16.00
CA MET A 311 -22.62 -11.19 -16.35
C MET A 311 -24.02 -11.70 -16.71
N ASP A 312 -25.02 -10.82 -16.71
CA ASP A 312 -26.44 -11.16 -16.89
C ASP A 312 -26.93 -12.24 -15.90
N LEU A 313 -26.57 -12.07 -14.62
CA LEU A 313 -27.00 -12.93 -13.51
C LEU A 313 -28.20 -12.32 -12.77
N PRO A 314 -28.98 -13.15 -12.04
CA PRO A 314 -30.00 -12.66 -11.13
C PRO A 314 -29.48 -11.59 -10.15
N SER A 315 -30.38 -10.68 -9.76
CA SER A 315 -30.04 -9.66 -8.78
C SER A 315 -29.57 -10.30 -7.47
N PRO A 316 -28.54 -9.73 -6.81
CA PRO A 316 -28.10 -10.25 -5.52
C PRO A 316 -29.17 -10.07 -4.45
N VAL A 317 -28.97 -10.72 -3.31
CA VAL A 317 -29.85 -10.61 -2.14
C VAL A 317 -30.11 -9.14 -1.75
N SER A 318 -31.25 -8.89 -1.09
CA SER A 318 -31.59 -7.53 -0.64
C SER A 318 -30.53 -6.95 0.32
N GLN A 319 -30.47 -5.61 0.41
CA GLN A 319 -29.52 -4.91 1.30
C GLN A 319 -29.61 -5.40 2.76
N LYS A 320 -30.82 -5.60 3.29
CA LYS A 320 -31.05 -6.13 4.66
C LYS A 320 -30.41 -7.50 4.85
N SER A 321 -30.52 -8.35 3.83
CA SER A 321 -30.00 -9.71 3.85
C SER A 321 -28.48 -9.75 3.71
N TYR A 322 -27.93 -8.90 2.83
CA TYR A 322 -26.49 -8.68 2.75
C TYR A 322 -25.92 -8.24 4.10
N GLU A 323 -26.58 -7.31 4.81
CA GLU A 323 -26.14 -6.87 6.13
C GLU A 323 -26.18 -7.99 7.19
N ARG A 324 -27.17 -8.89 7.10
CA ARG A 324 -27.23 -10.10 7.94
C ARG A 324 -26.06 -11.03 7.67
N ILE A 325 -25.77 -11.33 6.39
CA ILE A 325 -24.63 -12.14 5.98
C ILE A 325 -23.31 -11.51 6.43
N MET A 326 -23.17 -10.19 6.30
CA MET A 326 -21.98 -9.45 6.75
C MET A 326 -21.73 -9.57 8.26
N ARG A 327 -22.77 -9.64 9.10
CA ARG A 327 -22.60 -9.89 10.55
C ARG A 327 -22.02 -11.28 10.81
N LYS A 328 -22.50 -12.30 10.09
CA LYS A 328 -21.98 -13.67 10.16
C LYS A 328 -20.52 -13.74 9.72
N ILE A 329 -20.18 -13.09 8.61
CA ILE A 329 -18.79 -12.97 8.14
C ILE A 329 -17.90 -12.28 9.17
N ASN A 330 -18.38 -11.20 9.80
CA ASN A 330 -17.59 -10.53 10.83
C ASN A 330 -17.32 -11.45 12.02
N LEU A 331 -18.33 -12.18 12.51
CA LEU A 331 -18.17 -13.12 13.61
C LEU A 331 -17.15 -14.23 13.28
N ALA A 332 -17.39 -14.97 12.20
CA ALA A 332 -16.52 -16.07 11.79
C ALA A 332 -15.08 -15.60 11.52
N SER A 333 -14.91 -14.48 10.80
CA SER A 333 -13.56 -13.94 10.54
C SER A 333 -12.87 -13.44 11.81
N ARG A 334 -13.61 -12.92 12.80
CA ARG A 334 -13.04 -12.41 14.05
C ARG A 334 -12.50 -13.55 14.91
N GLU A 335 -13.23 -14.64 15.02
CA GLU A 335 -12.81 -15.83 15.78
C GLU A 335 -11.52 -16.41 15.19
N GLU A 336 -11.51 -16.66 13.87
CA GLU A 336 -10.32 -17.15 13.17
C GLU A 336 -9.12 -16.20 13.23
N ALA A 337 -9.36 -14.88 13.16
CA ALA A 337 -8.29 -13.89 13.30
C ALA A 337 -7.73 -13.85 14.73
N ASP A 338 -8.59 -14.01 15.74
CA ASP A 338 -8.15 -14.04 17.13
C ASP A 338 -7.31 -15.29 17.43
N ASP A 339 -7.72 -16.45 16.95
CA ASP A 339 -6.95 -17.69 17.12
C ASP A 339 -5.63 -17.65 16.32
N SER A 340 -5.65 -17.06 15.11
CA SER A 340 -4.42 -16.79 14.34
C SER A 340 -3.44 -15.91 15.11
N MET A 341 -3.94 -14.93 15.86
CA MET A 341 -3.13 -14.03 16.69
C MET A 341 -2.62 -14.69 17.97
N LYS A 342 -3.43 -15.55 18.63
CA LYS A 342 -2.97 -16.37 19.77
C LYS A 342 -1.84 -17.30 19.36
N ASN A 343 -2.02 -18.06 18.28
CA ASN A 343 -1.00 -18.95 17.74
C ASN A 343 0.27 -18.17 17.35
N ALA A 344 0.12 -16.98 16.75
CA ALA A 344 1.26 -16.12 16.42
C ALA A 344 2.01 -15.62 17.66
N ALA A 345 1.32 -15.35 18.77
CA ALA A 345 1.93 -14.99 20.04
C ALA A 345 2.74 -16.15 20.61
N GLU A 346 2.16 -17.35 20.67
CA GLU A 346 2.81 -18.56 21.17
C GLU A 346 4.06 -18.94 20.34
N GLU A 347 3.97 -18.83 19.02
CA GLU A 347 5.12 -19.01 18.13
C GLU A 347 6.21 -17.98 18.37
N GLU A 348 5.86 -16.72 18.65
CA GLU A 348 6.83 -15.66 18.94
C GLU A 348 7.52 -15.89 20.29
N VAL A 349 6.76 -16.30 21.31
CA VAL A 349 7.29 -16.67 22.65
C VAL A 349 8.25 -17.85 22.52
N SER A 350 7.84 -18.89 21.80
CA SER A 350 8.67 -20.08 21.54
C SER A 350 9.94 -19.72 20.78
N ALA A 351 9.83 -18.89 19.73
CA ALA A 351 10.97 -18.47 18.91
C ALA A 351 11.91 -17.49 19.64
N SER A 352 11.41 -16.77 20.65
CA SER A 352 12.20 -15.86 21.49
C SER A 352 12.83 -16.56 22.69
N GLY A 353 12.35 -17.77 23.05
CA GLY A 353 12.77 -18.51 24.25
C GLY A 353 12.26 -17.90 25.56
N SER A 354 11.34 -16.92 25.51
CA SER A 354 10.79 -16.21 26.66
C SER A 354 9.46 -15.57 26.30
N ASN A 355 8.57 -15.39 27.29
CA ASN A 355 7.34 -14.61 27.11
C ASN A 355 7.59 -13.09 27.05
N GLU A 356 8.83 -12.66 27.27
CA GLU A 356 9.27 -11.27 27.12
C GLU A 356 9.78 -11.01 25.70
N ILE A 357 8.89 -10.50 24.85
CA ILE A 357 9.10 -10.42 23.41
C ILE A 357 9.35 -8.99 22.91
N CYS A 358 9.99 -8.90 21.74
CA CYS A 358 10.18 -7.67 21.00
C CYS A 358 9.10 -7.55 19.93
N VAL A 359 8.44 -6.39 19.90
CA VAL A 359 7.32 -6.17 18.97
C VAL A 359 7.41 -4.86 18.22
N SER A 360 6.83 -4.84 17.03
CA SER A 360 6.76 -3.71 16.13
C SER A 360 5.33 -3.16 16.05
N GLY A 361 5.12 -1.95 16.57
CA GLY A 361 3.83 -1.25 16.52
C GLY A 361 3.74 -0.25 15.38
N ASP A 362 2.56 -0.15 14.76
CA ASP A 362 2.22 0.91 13.81
C ASP A 362 0.71 1.16 13.72
N GLY A 363 0.35 2.37 13.28
CA GLY A 363 -1.02 2.82 13.05
C GLY A 363 -1.30 3.13 11.57
N THR A 364 -2.50 2.82 11.11
CA THR A 364 -2.95 3.18 9.76
C THR A 364 -4.41 3.63 9.71
N TRP A 365 -4.72 4.55 8.79
CA TRP A 365 -6.03 5.18 8.67
C TRP A 365 -6.76 4.87 7.37
N LYS A 366 -8.10 4.81 7.43
CA LYS A 366 -8.98 4.53 6.27
C LYS A 366 -8.91 5.62 5.21
N THR A 367 -8.89 6.88 5.61
CA THR A 367 -8.77 8.04 4.71
C THR A 367 -7.40 8.69 4.85
N ARG A 368 -6.93 9.35 3.80
CA ARG A 368 -5.64 10.06 3.85
C ARG A 368 -5.81 11.41 4.55
N GLY A 369 -4.88 11.72 5.46
CA GLY A 369 -4.85 12.98 6.20
C GLY A 369 -5.34 12.82 7.64
N HIS A 370 -5.19 13.88 8.45
CA HIS A 370 -5.48 13.90 9.88
C HIS A 370 -6.98 14.01 10.23
N THR A 371 -7.86 13.56 9.34
CA THR A 371 -9.33 13.68 9.47
C THR A 371 -9.99 12.32 9.30
N SER A 372 -9.25 11.23 9.53
CA SER A 372 -9.84 9.90 9.41
C SER A 372 -10.70 9.57 10.61
N HIS A 373 -11.85 8.97 10.32
CA HIS A 373 -12.78 8.51 11.35
C HIS A 373 -12.51 7.09 11.81
N ILE A 374 -11.69 6.33 11.08
CA ILE A 374 -11.36 4.94 11.41
C ILE A 374 -9.84 4.75 11.33
N GLY A 375 -9.25 4.27 12.42
CA GLY A 375 -7.86 3.90 12.56
C GLY A 375 -7.71 2.43 12.92
N VAL A 376 -6.61 1.81 12.49
CA VAL A 376 -6.20 0.45 12.84
C VAL A 376 -4.81 0.52 13.42
N CYS A 377 -4.62 -0.03 14.60
CA CYS A 377 -3.32 -0.22 15.23
C CYS A 377 -2.99 -1.71 15.20
N SER A 378 -1.73 -2.06 14.97
CA SER A 378 -1.29 -3.44 14.96
C SER A 378 0.06 -3.60 15.61
N VAL A 379 0.24 -4.74 16.28
CA VAL A 379 1.51 -5.19 16.85
C VAL A 379 1.94 -6.48 16.15
N ILE A 380 3.18 -6.50 15.68
CA ILE A 380 3.79 -7.62 14.95
C ILE A 380 5.02 -8.11 15.72
N GLY A 381 5.15 -9.43 15.87
CA GLY A 381 6.34 -10.05 16.48
C GLY A 381 7.59 -9.82 15.64
N ASP A 382 8.72 -9.51 16.29
CA ASP A 382 9.97 -9.20 15.60
C ASP A 382 10.65 -10.45 14.99
N VAL A 383 10.51 -11.61 15.63
CA VAL A 383 11.16 -12.87 15.24
C VAL A 383 10.36 -13.58 14.14
N THR A 384 9.08 -13.86 14.40
CA THR A 384 8.18 -14.55 13.45
C THR A 384 7.70 -13.62 12.33
N GLY A 385 7.61 -12.31 12.60
CA GLY A 385 7.03 -11.34 11.69
C GLY A 385 5.52 -11.50 11.49
N LYS A 386 4.82 -12.24 12.36
CA LYS A 386 3.36 -12.45 12.36
C LYS A 386 2.65 -11.36 13.19
N VAL A 387 1.41 -11.06 12.83
CA VAL A 387 0.54 -10.15 13.59
C VAL A 387 0.11 -10.85 14.87
N ILE A 388 0.37 -10.21 16.01
CA ILE A 388 0.08 -10.74 17.35
C ILE A 388 -1.16 -10.07 17.94
N ASP A 389 -1.40 -8.80 17.64
CA ASP A 389 -2.60 -8.11 18.12
C ASP A 389 -2.99 -6.91 17.25
N VAL A 390 -4.27 -6.54 17.27
CA VAL A 390 -4.82 -5.38 16.54
C VAL A 390 -5.91 -4.64 17.33
N ALA A 391 -5.99 -3.33 17.17
CA ALA A 391 -7.10 -2.51 17.65
C ALA A 391 -7.71 -1.70 16.51
N VAL A 392 -9.02 -1.83 16.30
CA VAL A 392 -9.76 -1.03 15.32
C VAL A 392 -10.58 0.02 16.06
N LEU A 393 -10.27 1.28 15.80
CA LEU A 393 -10.88 2.43 16.46
C LEU A 393 -11.70 3.24 15.47
N SER A 394 -12.86 3.70 15.91
CA SER A 394 -13.77 4.56 15.14
C SER A 394 -14.29 5.70 16.00
N SER A 395 -14.15 6.93 15.48
CA SER A 395 -14.81 8.12 16.03
C SER A 395 -16.19 8.38 15.40
N TYR A 396 -16.62 7.50 14.50
CA TYR A 396 -17.83 7.66 13.71
C TYR A 396 -18.75 6.44 13.82
N CYS A 397 -20.04 6.72 13.88
CA CYS A 397 -21.10 5.73 13.70
C CYS A 397 -22.21 6.35 12.87
N LYS A 398 -22.63 5.66 11.80
CA LYS A 398 -23.72 6.11 10.94
C LYS A 398 -25.07 6.17 11.67
N GLY A 399 -25.29 5.28 12.64
CA GLY A 399 -26.47 5.34 13.52
C GLY A 399 -26.50 6.61 14.34
N CYS A 400 -25.37 6.96 14.97
CA CYS A 400 -25.22 8.23 15.69
C CYS A 400 -25.39 9.47 14.80
N GLU A 401 -24.94 9.44 13.55
CA GLU A 401 -25.11 10.55 12.60
C GLU A 401 -26.56 10.74 12.15
N LYS A 402 -27.35 9.65 12.13
CA LYS A 402 -28.76 9.70 11.72
C LYS A 402 -29.67 10.36 12.77
N TRP A 403 -29.27 10.45 14.03
CA TRP A 403 -30.05 11.16 15.05
C TRP A 403 -30.20 12.63 14.66
N ARG A 404 -31.45 13.11 14.61
CA ARG A 404 -31.81 14.50 14.22
C ARG A 404 -32.27 15.37 15.39
N GLY A 405 -32.58 14.77 16.54
CA GLY A 405 -33.04 15.51 17.73
C GLY A 405 -31.90 16.14 18.53
N PRO A 406 -32.23 16.86 19.61
CA PRO A 406 -31.26 17.33 20.60
C PRO A 406 -30.47 16.15 21.17
N LYS A 407 -29.19 16.38 21.54
CA LYS A 407 -28.36 15.36 22.21
C LYS A 407 -28.46 15.47 23.73
N SER A 408 -29.67 15.69 24.21
CA SER A 408 -30.03 15.92 25.61
C SER A 408 -31.51 15.59 25.82
N GLY A 409 -31.88 15.30 27.07
CA GLY A 409 -33.25 14.98 27.46
C GLY A 409 -33.63 13.50 27.30
N HIS A 410 -34.79 13.15 27.85
CA HIS A 410 -35.28 11.77 27.97
C HIS A 410 -35.33 11.01 26.64
N SER A 411 -35.79 11.66 25.57
CA SER A 411 -35.89 11.04 24.24
C SER A 411 -34.52 10.66 23.65
N TYR A 412 -33.48 11.43 23.93
CA TYR A 412 -32.11 11.10 23.52
C TYR A 412 -31.54 9.96 24.36
N GLU A 413 -31.82 9.92 25.65
CA GLU A 413 -31.35 8.86 26.55
C GLU A 413 -31.97 7.51 26.19
N GLU A 414 -33.29 7.47 25.93
CA GLU A 414 -33.99 6.28 25.49
C GLU A 414 -33.44 5.77 24.14
N TRP A 415 -33.25 6.67 23.17
CA TRP A 415 -32.62 6.31 21.90
C TRP A 415 -31.18 5.82 22.08
N LYS A 416 -30.40 6.48 22.94
CA LYS A 416 -28.99 6.15 23.18
C LYS A 416 -28.87 4.76 23.80
N LEU A 417 -29.72 4.40 24.76
CA LEU A 417 -29.78 3.06 25.35
C LEU A 417 -30.10 2.00 24.30
N LYS A 418 -31.11 2.24 23.44
CA LYS A 418 -31.45 1.33 22.32
C LYS A 418 -30.34 1.24 21.26
N HIS A 419 -29.60 2.33 21.02
CA HIS A 419 -28.55 2.38 20.00
C HIS A 419 -27.20 1.83 20.48
N GLN A 420 -26.90 1.92 21.77
CA GLN A 420 -25.60 1.58 22.35
C GLN A 420 -25.09 0.18 21.94
N PRO A 421 -25.90 -0.91 21.95
CA PRO A 421 -25.46 -2.24 21.51
C PRO A 421 -25.05 -2.30 20.02
N HIS A 422 -25.51 -1.35 19.21
CA HIS A 422 -25.25 -1.28 17.78
C HIS A 422 -24.27 -0.15 17.40
N CYS A 423 -23.80 0.61 18.40
CA CYS A 423 -22.89 1.72 18.18
C CYS A 423 -21.48 1.20 17.89
N VAL A 424 -20.94 1.55 16.73
CA VAL A 424 -19.58 1.17 16.33
C VAL A 424 -18.53 2.23 16.68
N LYS A 425 -18.93 3.31 17.36
CA LYS A 425 -18.02 4.36 17.80
C LYS A 425 -17.42 3.98 19.15
N ASN A 426 -16.12 3.74 19.17
CA ASN A 426 -15.34 3.39 20.38
C ASN A 426 -14.19 4.38 20.66
N HIS A 427 -14.05 5.45 19.87
CA HIS A 427 -12.99 6.44 20.06
C HIS A 427 -13.52 7.87 20.22
N ILE A 428 -12.90 8.62 21.13
CA ILE A 428 -13.15 10.05 21.33
C ILE A 428 -11.84 10.82 21.13
N GLY A 429 -11.86 11.80 20.23
CA GLY A 429 -10.74 12.69 19.97
C GLY A 429 -10.22 12.61 18.54
N SER A 430 -9.01 13.12 18.33
CA SER A 430 -8.40 13.24 17.00
C SER A 430 -7.97 11.89 16.40
N SER A 431 -7.80 11.83 15.08
CA SER A 431 -7.29 10.63 14.40
C SER A 431 -5.88 10.26 14.83
N SER A 432 -5.05 11.23 15.24
CA SER A 432 -3.71 10.97 15.78
C SER A 432 -3.74 10.38 17.18
N LYS A 433 -4.81 10.65 17.96
CA LYS A 433 -4.99 10.04 19.29
C LYS A 433 -5.35 8.56 19.18
N MET A 434 -5.99 8.14 18.08
CA MET A 434 -6.34 6.72 17.85
C MET A 434 -5.11 5.82 17.89
N GLU A 435 -3.95 6.26 17.40
CA GLU A 435 -2.74 5.44 17.47
C GLU A 435 -2.31 5.18 18.91
N VAL A 436 -2.36 6.22 19.74
CA VAL A 436 -2.04 6.11 21.17
C VAL A 436 -3.05 5.22 21.88
N ASP A 437 -4.34 5.48 21.72
CA ASP A 437 -5.40 4.74 22.42
C ASP A 437 -5.46 3.28 21.94
N GLY A 438 -5.23 3.01 20.66
CA GLY A 438 -5.22 1.64 20.13
C GLY A 438 -4.00 0.84 20.60
N MET A 439 -2.83 1.48 20.72
CA MET A 439 -1.67 0.83 21.32
C MET A 439 -1.88 0.58 22.82
N LYS A 440 -2.60 1.47 23.53
CA LYS A 440 -2.97 1.24 24.93
C LYS A 440 -3.81 -0.02 25.08
N GLU A 441 -4.88 -0.16 24.29
CA GLU A 441 -5.75 -1.35 24.31
C GLU A 441 -4.95 -2.64 24.09
N ILE A 442 -4.04 -2.64 23.10
CA ILE A 442 -3.20 -3.80 22.78
C ILE A 442 -2.25 -4.16 23.94
N PHE A 443 -1.56 -3.16 24.51
CA PHE A 443 -0.58 -3.42 25.57
C PHE A 443 -1.24 -3.86 26.88
N GLN A 444 -2.42 -3.33 27.22
CA GLN A 444 -3.14 -3.70 28.44
C GLN A 444 -3.61 -5.17 28.42
N ARG A 445 -3.98 -5.69 27.25
CA ARG A 445 -4.48 -7.06 27.12
C ARG A 445 -3.44 -8.09 26.67
N SER A 446 -2.20 -7.66 26.46
CA SER A 446 -1.08 -8.50 26.01
C SER A 446 -0.90 -9.76 26.86
N VAL A 447 -0.78 -9.62 28.18
CA VAL A 447 -0.62 -10.75 29.10
C VAL A 447 -1.89 -11.62 29.16
N PRO A 448 -3.10 -11.09 29.48
CA PRO A 448 -4.28 -11.94 29.66
C PRO A 448 -4.78 -12.60 28.37
N GLN A 449 -4.56 -12.01 27.19
CA GLN A 449 -5.07 -12.56 25.92
C GLN A 449 -4.02 -13.27 25.07
N ARG A 450 -2.74 -12.93 25.23
CA ARG A 450 -1.65 -13.44 24.37
C ARG A 450 -0.54 -14.15 25.15
N ASN A 451 -0.59 -14.16 26.49
CA ASN A 451 0.44 -14.71 27.36
C ASN A 451 1.85 -14.18 27.03
N ALA A 452 1.96 -12.91 26.64
CA ALA A 452 3.20 -12.29 26.19
C ALA A 452 3.37 -10.87 26.76
N LYS A 453 4.58 -10.56 27.22
CA LYS A 453 5.01 -9.23 27.66
C LYS A 453 5.80 -8.54 26.56
N TYR A 454 5.29 -7.43 26.05
CA TYR A 454 5.93 -6.63 24.99
C TYR A 454 7.02 -5.70 25.54
N ILE A 455 8.12 -6.26 26.05
CA ILE A 455 9.18 -5.50 26.75
C ILE A 455 9.99 -4.58 25.84
N LYS A 456 10.07 -4.86 24.53
CA LYS A 456 10.78 -4.04 23.55
C LYS A 456 9.81 -3.56 22.47
N TYR A 457 9.70 -2.26 22.32
CA TYR A 457 8.78 -1.62 21.38
C TYR A 457 9.53 -0.94 20.24
N ILE A 458 9.37 -1.46 19.03
CA ILE A 458 9.80 -0.84 17.78
C ILE A 458 8.64 0.01 17.26
N GLY A 459 8.79 1.33 17.33
CA GLY A 459 7.78 2.28 16.86
C GLY A 459 8.40 3.45 16.11
N ASP A 460 7.56 4.16 15.38
CA ASP A 460 7.95 5.43 14.78
C ASP A 460 8.34 6.41 15.88
N GLY A 461 9.25 7.33 15.56
CA GLY A 461 9.78 8.34 16.49
C GLY A 461 8.73 9.33 17.03
N ASP A 462 7.43 9.08 16.83
CA ASP A 462 6.36 9.92 17.33
C ASP A 462 6.37 9.91 18.86
N THR A 463 6.46 11.11 19.40
CA THR A 463 6.85 11.38 20.79
C THR A 463 5.75 11.07 21.80
N LYS A 464 4.55 10.66 21.37
CA LYS A 464 3.36 10.57 22.24
C LYS A 464 2.98 9.15 22.66
N THR A 465 3.18 8.15 21.80
CA THR A 465 2.73 6.78 22.10
C THR A 465 3.60 6.13 23.17
N PHE A 466 4.93 6.18 23.03
CA PHE A 466 5.83 5.49 23.94
C PHE A 466 5.74 5.96 25.41
N PRO A 467 5.73 7.27 25.72
CA PRO A 467 5.57 7.70 27.12
C PRO A 467 4.26 7.23 27.75
N GLU A 468 3.17 7.20 26.99
CA GLU A 468 1.89 6.69 27.47
C GLU A 468 1.92 5.18 27.69
N LEU A 469 2.59 4.42 26.81
CA LEU A 469 2.78 2.98 26.99
C LEU A 469 3.57 2.68 28.27
N GLN A 470 4.64 3.42 28.55
CA GLN A 470 5.40 3.26 29.80
C GLN A 470 4.56 3.49 31.06
N ARG A 471 3.51 4.33 30.97
CA ARG A 471 2.63 4.63 32.10
C ARG A 471 1.55 3.57 32.33
N ILE A 472 1.07 2.93 31.26
CA ILE A 472 -0.14 2.09 31.30
C ILE A 472 0.13 0.59 31.14
N ALA A 473 1.30 0.21 30.62
CA ALA A 473 1.62 -1.18 30.42
C ALA A 473 1.83 -1.87 31.78
N PRO A 474 1.45 -3.15 31.91
CA PRO A 474 1.60 -3.89 33.16
C PRO A 474 3.07 -4.27 33.47
N TYR A 475 4.02 -3.81 32.66
CA TYR A 475 5.45 -4.11 32.75
C TYR A 475 6.29 -2.97 32.13
N SER A 476 7.60 -2.98 32.41
CA SER A 476 8.53 -1.99 31.86
C SER A 476 8.80 -2.22 30.37
N ILE A 477 8.85 -1.13 29.60
CA ILE A 477 9.05 -1.16 28.15
C ILE A 477 10.28 -0.34 27.75
N GLU A 478 11.16 -0.96 26.96
CA GLU A 478 12.29 -0.33 26.30
C GLU A 478 11.93 0.08 24.86
N LYS A 479 12.32 1.30 24.47
CA LYS A 479 12.16 1.78 23.09
C LYS A 479 13.30 1.33 22.19
N VAL A 480 12.96 0.66 21.10
CA VAL A 480 13.86 0.31 19.99
C VAL A 480 13.54 1.22 18.79
N GLU A 481 14.58 1.72 18.11
CA GLU A 481 14.42 2.60 16.96
C GLU A 481 14.53 1.81 15.65
N CYS A 482 13.56 2.02 14.76
CA CYS A 482 13.62 1.48 13.40
C CYS A 482 14.78 2.14 12.62
N VAL A 483 15.69 1.34 12.08
CA VAL A 483 16.85 1.86 11.32
C VAL A 483 16.42 2.66 10.10
N GLY A 484 15.31 2.28 9.46
CA GLY A 484 14.71 3.05 8.36
C GLY A 484 14.29 4.45 8.79
N HIS A 485 13.75 4.61 10.00
CA HIS A 485 13.36 5.92 10.54
C HIS A 485 14.56 6.76 10.96
N ILE A 486 15.55 6.15 11.60
CA ILE A 486 16.82 6.80 11.93
C ILE A 486 17.54 7.26 10.66
N GLN A 487 17.55 6.44 9.62
CA GLN A 487 18.06 6.81 8.30
C GLN A 487 17.30 8.02 7.72
N LYS A 488 15.96 8.00 7.69
CA LYS A 488 15.16 9.14 7.22
C LYS A 488 15.43 10.42 8.03
N ARG A 489 15.70 10.29 9.34
CA ARG A 489 16.05 11.41 10.25
C ARG A 489 17.32 12.14 9.80
N MET A 490 18.37 11.41 9.41
CA MET A 490 19.60 11.99 8.84
C MET A 490 19.28 12.89 7.64
N GLY A 491 18.59 12.34 6.64
CA GLY A 491 18.23 13.09 5.45
C GLY A 491 17.30 14.27 5.73
N ALA A 492 16.40 14.15 6.71
CA ALA A 492 15.53 15.26 7.11
C ALA A 492 16.31 16.42 7.74
N ARG A 493 17.27 16.12 8.62
CA ARG A 493 18.12 17.11 9.28
C ARG A 493 19.04 17.82 8.30
N LEU A 494 19.69 17.09 7.40
CA LEU A 494 20.54 17.69 6.36
C LEU A 494 19.72 18.61 5.42
N ARG A 495 18.49 18.20 5.05
CA ARG A 495 17.60 19.08 4.27
C ARG A 495 17.13 20.29 5.08
N LYS A 496 16.93 20.16 6.40
CA LYS A 496 16.60 21.29 7.29
C LYS A 496 17.78 22.26 7.34
N LEU A 497 18.99 21.79 7.60
CA LEU A 497 20.24 22.56 7.59
C LEU A 497 20.38 23.35 6.29
N LYS A 498 20.29 22.66 5.14
CA LYS A 498 20.31 23.29 3.81
C LYS A 498 19.28 24.42 3.65
N THR A 499 18.10 24.30 4.26
CA THR A 499 17.07 25.34 4.12
C THR A 499 17.22 26.47 5.11
N MET A 500 17.69 26.20 6.34
CA MET A 500 17.94 27.24 7.35
C MET A 500 19.11 28.14 6.95
N ASN A 501 20.09 27.59 6.25
CA ASN A 501 21.25 28.32 5.74
C ASN A 501 21.06 28.82 4.29
N ARG A 502 19.81 28.92 3.83
CA ARG A 502 19.52 29.47 2.49
C ARG A 502 19.84 30.97 2.48
N GLY A 503 20.72 31.39 1.57
CA GLY A 503 21.16 32.78 1.43
C GLY A 503 22.31 33.19 2.37
N LYS A 504 22.64 32.38 3.37
CA LYS A 504 23.82 32.61 4.22
C LYS A 504 25.09 32.18 3.49
N LYS A 505 26.12 33.01 3.54
CA LYS A 505 27.47 32.68 3.07
C LYS A 505 28.23 32.01 4.22
N LEU A 506 28.93 30.92 3.93
CA LEU A 506 29.87 30.28 4.87
C LEU A 506 31.22 31.04 4.83
N SER A 507 32.17 30.65 5.68
CA SER A 507 33.52 31.28 5.78
C SER A 507 34.22 31.48 4.43
N GLY A 508 33.99 30.61 3.45
CA GLY A 508 34.51 30.76 2.07
C GLY A 508 33.65 31.59 1.12
N GLY A 509 32.81 32.52 1.61
CA GLY A 509 31.98 33.43 0.81
C GLY A 509 30.84 32.81 -0.01
N LYS A 510 30.72 31.47 -0.02
CA LYS A 510 29.76 30.69 -0.82
C LYS A 510 28.66 30.09 0.06
N SER A 511 27.46 29.93 -0.51
CA SER A 511 26.32 29.35 0.20
C SER A 511 26.52 27.86 0.54
N ILE A 512 25.81 27.30 1.52
CA ILE A 512 25.91 25.86 1.85
C ILE A 512 25.49 24.93 0.68
N SER A 513 24.66 25.43 -0.22
CA SER A 513 24.14 24.72 -1.39
C SER A 513 24.87 25.12 -2.68
N GLY A 514 24.84 24.25 -3.70
CA GLY A 514 25.47 24.53 -5.01
C GLY A 514 26.11 23.28 -5.60
N LYS A 515 26.69 23.42 -6.79
CA LYS A 515 27.49 22.35 -7.44
C LYS A 515 28.63 21.96 -6.50
N ASN A 516 28.85 20.65 -6.31
CA ASN A 516 29.91 20.11 -5.44
C ASN A 516 29.81 20.59 -3.98
N ARG A 517 28.59 20.73 -3.44
CA ARG A 517 28.33 21.10 -2.03
C ARG A 517 27.17 20.26 -1.48
N LEU A 518 26.36 20.79 -0.56
CA LEU A 518 25.19 20.09 -0.01
C LEU A 518 24.02 20.02 -1.01
N THR A 519 24.16 19.17 -2.02
CA THR A 519 23.14 18.86 -3.02
C THR A 519 22.14 17.81 -2.51
N ASP A 520 20.94 17.72 -3.09
CA ASP A 520 19.98 16.69 -2.68
C ASP A 520 20.51 15.28 -2.96
N MET A 521 21.25 15.08 -4.06
CA MET A 521 21.93 13.83 -4.35
C MET A 521 22.95 13.46 -3.27
N PHE A 522 23.75 14.43 -2.82
CA PHE A 522 24.73 14.20 -1.77
C PHE A 522 24.07 13.87 -0.43
N ILE A 523 22.97 14.57 -0.10
CA ILE A 523 22.14 14.25 1.08
C ILE A 523 21.62 12.80 1.00
N ASP A 524 21.11 12.39 -0.16
CA ASP A 524 20.59 11.03 -0.37
C ASP A 524 21.71 9.97 -0.22
N THR A 525 22.91 10.27 -0.71
CA THR A 525 24.10 9.43 -0.55
C THR A 525 24.50 9.28 0.92
N ILE A 526 24.72 10.38 1.66
CA ILE A 526 25.06 10.32 3.09
C ILE A 526 23.97 9.59 3.87
N THR A 527 22.70 9.90 3.59
CA THR A 527 21.56 9.24 4.23
C THR A 527 21.62 7.73 4.02
N THR A 528 21.90 7.29 2.80
CA THR A 528 22.03 5.87 2.47
C THR A 528 23.20 5.21 3.22
N TYR A 529 24.38 5.83 3.18
CA TYR A 529 25.57 5.30 3.84
C TYR A 529 25.40 5.22 5.35
N TYR A 530 24.81 6.25 5.96
CA TYR A 530 24.49 6.26 7.38
C TYR A 530 23.58 5.09 7.78
N GLY A 531 22.51 4.84 7.01
CA GLY A 531 21.66 3.67 7.24
C GLY A 531 22.40 2.34 7.05
N ASN A 532 23.33 2.26 6.10
CA ASN A 532 24.13 1.06 5.86
C ASN A 532 25.14 0.81 6.99
N ALA A 533 25.79 1.85 7.49
CA ALA A 533 26.72 1.77 8.62
C ALA A 533 26.04 1.16 9.86
N ILE A 534 24.81 1.57 10.16
CA ILE A 534 24.02 0.99 11.26
C ILE A 534 23.68 -0.48 10.98
N ARG A 535 23.17 -0.79 9.77
CA ARG A 535 22.75 -2.17 9.44
C ARG A 535 23.90 -3.16 9.40
N GLN A 536 25.09 -2.74 8.98
CA GLN A 536 26.27 -3.59 8.86
C GLN A 536 26.93 -3.85 10.21
N ASN A 537 26.78 -2.94 11.17
CA ASN A 537 27.43 -3.03 12.48
C ASN A 537 26.40 -3.15 13.64
N ASN A 538 25.23 -3.73 13.37
CA ASN A 538 24.08 -3.67 14.27
C ASN A 538 24.25 -4.40 15.61
N SER A 539 25.34 -5.14 15.81
CA SER A 539 25.69 -5.82 17.06
C SER A 539 26.49 -4.94 18.03
N SER A 540 27.15 -3.88 17.55
CA SER A 540 28.07 -3.07 18.36
C SER A 540 27.81 -1.57 18.20
N VAL A 541 27.60 -0.88 19.32
CA VAL A 541 27.45 0.58 19.35
C VAL A 541 28.75 1.28 18.94
N SER A 542 29.89 0.72 19.34
CA SER A 542 31.21 1.26 18.99
C SER A 542 31.44 1.20 17.48
N ASP A 543 31.19 0.04 16.88
CA ASP A 543 31.41 -0.19 15.45
C ASP A 543 30.44 0.62 14.60
N MET A 544 29.17 0.75 15.03
CA MET A 544 28.22 1.67 14.40
C MET A 544 28.75 3.10 14.40
N ARG A 545 29.24 3.56 15.55
CA ARG A 545 29.77 4.92 15.71
C ARG A 545 31.00 5.10 14.82
N GLN A 546 31.96 4.19 14.84
CA GLN A 546 33.16 4.24 14.02
C GLN A 546 32.81 4.29 12.53
N ALA A 547 31.91 3.42 12.06
CA ALA A 547 31.47 3.39 10.67
C ALA A 547 30.73 4.67 10.24
N ILE A 548 29.94 5.27 11.13
CA ILE A 548 29.29 6.57 10.87
C ILE A 548 30.33 7.69 10.77
N TRP A 549 31.30 7.73 11.68
CA TRP A 549 32.38 8.72 11.65
C TRP A 549 33.29 8.54 10.44
N ALA A 550 33.53 7.30 9.99
CA ALA A 550 34.26 7.01 8.77
C ALA A 550 33.64 7.69 7.55
N ILE A 551 32.31 7.77 7.46
CA ILE A 551 31.62 8.49 6.37
C ILE A 551 31.99 9.98 6.41
N TYR A 552 31.93 10.60 7.60
CA TYR A 552 32.25 12.01 7.75
C TYR A 552 33.71 12.29 7.39
N CYS A 553 34.64 11.56 8.00
CA CYS A 553 36.06 11.74 7.78
C CYS A 553 36.44 11.50 6.32
N HIS A 554 35.85 10.48 5.67
CA HIS A 554 36.11 10.18 4.25
C HIS A 554 35.73 11.35 3.31
N TYR A 555 34.64 12.07 3.59
CA TYR A 555 34.23 13.22 2.78
C TYR A 555 34.90 14.54 3.16
N ARG A 556 35.56 14.59 4.33
CA ARG A 556 36.28 15.77 4.85
C ARG A 556 37.80 15.69 4.64
N SER A 557 38.32 14.51 4.34
CA SER A 557 39.74 14.22 4.11
C SER A 557 40.31 15.00 2.93
N THR A 558 41.53 15.53 3.06
CA THR A 558 42.29 16.16 1.96
C THR A 558 43.63 15.47 1.76
N ASP A 559 44.39 15.87 0.74
CA ASP A 559 45.75 15.35 0.54
C ASP A 559 46.68 15.83 1.68
N GLU A 560 46.46 17.05 2.17
CA GLU A 560 47.20 17.65 3.28
C GLU A 560 46.75 17.09 4.65
N GLU A 561 45.47 16.77 4.80
CA GLU A 561 44.87 16.24 6.03
C GLU A 561 44.10 14.92 5.74
N PRO A 562 44.80 13.77 5.58
CA PRO A 562 44.17 12.50 5.28
C PRO A 562 43.47 11.88 6.50
N MET A 563 42.14 11.92 6.54
CA MET A 563 41.32 11.45 7.67
C MET A 563 40.70 10.06 7.43
N HIS A 564 41.51 9.03 7.17
CA HIS A 564 41.00 7.67 6.90
C HIS A 564 41.14 6.68 8.06
N HIS A 565 41.46 7.15 9.26
CA HIS A 565 41.70 6.34 10.47
C HIS A 565 40.50 5.50 10.94
N PHE A 566 39.27 5.85 10.54
CA PHE A 566 38.07 5.03 10.81
C PHE A 566 37.65 4.12 9.64
N CYS A 567 38.36 4.20 8.51
CA CYS A 567 38.10 3.31 7.38
C CYS A 567 38.74 1.93 7.63
N PRO A 568 38.15 0.83 7.14
CA PRO A 568 38.79 -0.48 7.19
C PRO A 568 40.18 -0.45 6.56
N ILE A 569 41.15 -1.12 7.17
CA ILE A 569 42.53 -1.23 6.69
C ILE A 569 42.62 -2.40 5.69
N GLY A 570 43.61 -2.37 4.79
CA GLY A 570 43.92 -3.48 3.87
C GLY A 570 43.47 -3.25 2.43
N ASP A 571 43.97 -4.09 1.54
CA ASP A 571 43.74 -4.07 0.09
C ASP A 571 42.28 -4.41 -0.30
N THR A 572 41.56 -5.10 0.58
CA THR A 572 40.12 -5.40 0.47
C THR A 572 39.23 -4.24 0.92
N SER A 573 39.77 -3.20 1.55
CA SER A 573 39.01 -2.05 2.05
C SER A 573 38.14 -1.38 0.99
N TRP A 574 36.95 -0.89 1.31
CA TRP A 574 36.23 -0.06 0.33
C TRP A 574 36.88 1.33 0.14
N CYS A 575 37.72 1.76 1.08
CA CYS A 575 38.39 3.04 1.04
C CYS A 575 39.63 2.98 0.15
N LYS A 576 39.63 3.78 -0.92
CA LYS A 576 40.74 3.81 -1.89
C LYS A 576 42.06 4.28 -1.29
N TYR A 577 42.03 5.19 -0.32
CA TYR A 577 43.23 5.63 0.39
C TYR A 577 43.83 4.47 1.19
N GLN A 578 43.02 3.76 1.98
CA GLN A 578 43.51 2.60 2.75
C GLN A 578 44.00 1.45 1.86
N LYS A 579 43.42 1.27 0.66
CA LYS A 579 44.00 0.39 -0.35
C LYS A 579 45.36 0.86 -0.81
N ALA A 580 45.50 2.14 -1.12
CA ALA A 580 46.76 2.71 -1.56
C ALA A 580 47.85 2.54 -0.48
N VAL A 581 47.49 2.71 0.80
CA VAL A 581 48.36 2.41 1.95
C VAL A 581 48.77 0.94 1.93
N ALA A 582 47.81 0.01 1.83
CA ALA A 582 48.10 -1.43 1.83
C ALA A 582 48.92 -1.90 0.62
N THR A 583 48.83 -1.22 -0.52
CA THR A 583 49.56 -1.54 -1.76
C THR A 583 50.78 -0.64 -1.99
N ASN A 584 51.22 0.13 -0.99
CA ASN A 584 52.35 1.07 -1.08
C ASN A 584 52.25 2.07 -2.26
N SER A 585 51.05 2.50 -2.64
CA SER A 585 50.77 3.41 -3.76
C SER A 585 50.12 4.74 -3.34
N VAL A 586 50.31 5.13 -2.06
CA VAL A 586 49.72 6.37 -1.48
C VAL A 586 50.15 7.62 -2.23
N SER A 587 51.39 7.69 -2.69
CA SER A 587 51.94 8.82 -3.45
C SER A 587 51.18 9.09 -4.76
N LEU A 588 50.55 8.06 -5.35
CA LEU A 588 49.73 8.16 -6.55
C LEU A 588 48.25 8.46 -6.25
N PHE A 589 47.86 8.42 -4.98
CA PHE A 589 46.49 8.69 -4.58
C PHE A 589 46.24 10.21 -4.44
N LYS A 590 45.17 10.68 -5.09
CA LYS A 590 44.70 12.05 -4.95
C LYS A 590 43.26 12.08 -4.47
N HIS A 591 43.00 12.87 -3.43
CA HIS A 591 41.65 13.10 -2.93
C HIS A 591 40.85 13.86 -3.98
N LYS A 592 39.85 13.19 -4.54
CA LYS A 592 38.82 13.84 -5.35
C LYS A 592 37.85 14.52 -4.40
N ASN A 593 38.25 15.65 -3.82
CA ASN A 593 37.41 16.34 -2.85
C ASN A 593 36.15 16.91 -3.53
N ILE A 594 35.00 16.29 -3.22
CA ILE A 594 33.72 16.67 -3.82
C ILE A 594 33.05 17.79 -3.02
N VAL A 595 33.39 17.99 -1.75
CA VAL A 595 32.66 18.90 -0.84
C VAL A 595 33.63 19.75 0.00
N PRO A 596 33.47 21.09 0.03
CA PRO A 596 34.33 21.99 0.81
C PRO A 596 34.26 21.76 2.32
N ILE A 597 35.39 21.94 3.01
CA ILE A 597 35.55 21.84 4.47
C ILE A 597 34.45 22.59 5.23
N ALA A 598 34.22 23.86 4.89
CA ALA A 598 33.19 24.68 5.53
C ALA A 598 31.76 24.08 5.48
N VAL A 599 31.44 23.28 4.45
CA VAL A 599 30.14 22.58 4.38
C VAL A 599 30.14 21.35 5.28
N MET A 600 31.26 20.64 5.37
CA MET A 600 31.41 19.49 6.26
C MET A 600 31.39 19.92 7.74
N ASP A 601 31.97 21.06 8.09
CA ASP A 601 31.93 21.58 9.46
C ASP A 601 30.49 21.85 9.93
N GLU A 602 29.63 22.38 9.05
CA GLU A 602 28.19 22.55 9.31
C GLU A 602 27.44 21.20 9.46
N ILE A 603 27.93 20.13 8.84
CA ILE A 603 27.35 18.78 8.91
C ILE A 603 27.79 18.05 10.19
N LYS A 604 29.00 18.35 10.71
CA LYS A 604 29.62 17.67 11.86
C LYS A 604 28.69 17.59 13.09
N PRO A 605 27.96 18.65 13.51
CA PRO A 605 27.04 18.56 14.65
C PRO A 605 25.93 17.53 14.44
N ILE A 606 25.40 17.40 13.22
CA ILE A 606 24.36 16.42 12.89
C ILE A 606 24.92 14.99 12.97
N ILE A 607 26.15 14.77 12.49
CA ILE A 607 26.82 13.47 12.60
C ILE A 607 27.08 13.13 14.06
N ALA A 608 27.59 14.06 14.85
CA ALA A 608 27.88 13.86 16.27
C ALA A 608 26.60 13.48 17.05
N GLU A 609 25.49 14.20 16.84
CA GLU A 609 24.23 13.92 17.51
C GLU A 609 23.61 12.59 17.07
N LEU A 610 23.66 12.27 15.77
CA LEU A 610 23.12 11.02 15.23
C LEU A 610 24.04 9.80 15.41
N SER A 611 25.27 10.00 15.89
CA SER A 611 26.21 8.93 16.29
C SER A 611 26.36 8.82 17.82
N ALA A 612 25.50 9.51 18.59
CA ALA A 612 25.53 9.46 20.04
C ALA A 612 25.24 8.03 20.55
N PRO A 613 26.02 7.48 21.51
CA PRO A 613 25.83 6.13 22.02
C PRO A 613 24.41 5.85 22.51
N LYS A 614 23.77 6.83 23.17
CA LYS A 614 22.38 6.74 23.65
C LYS A 614 21.37 6.48 22.53
N LEU A 615 21.59 7.02 21.33
CA LEU A 615 20.74 6.77 20.15
C LEU A 615 21.07 5.43 19.50
N LEU A 616 22.36 5.14 19.34
CA LEU A 616 22.83 3.91 18.68
C LEU A 616 22.51 2.65 19.48
N LYS A 617 22.47 2.71 20.83
CA LYS A 617 21.99 1.62 21.68
C LYS A 617 20.59 1.15 21.29
N LYS A 618 19.71 2.08 20.89
CA LYS A 618 18.35 1.76 20.43
C LYS A 618 18.30 1.20 19.00
N CYS A 619 19.41 1.23 18.26
CA CYS A 619 19.53 0.70 16.90
C CYS A 619 20.14 -0.71 16.88
N VAL A 620 20.58 -1.23 18.03
CA VAL A 620 21.14 -2.57 18.16
C VAL A 620 20.14 -3.62 17.68
N GLY A 621 20.62 -4.63 16.96
CA GLY A 621 19.82 -5.65 16.30
C GLY A 621 19.22 -5.21 14.96
N GLY A 622 19.35 -3.94 14.57
CA GLY A 622 19.06 -3.46 13.21
C GLY A 622 17.58 -3.56 12.81
N LYS A 623 16.67 -3.38 13.77
CA LYS A 623 15.24 -3.64 13.63
C LYS A 623 14.54 -2.74 12.60
N THR A 624 13.45 -3.24 12.00
CA THR A 624 12.68 -2.53 10.95
C THR A 624 11.18 -2.73 11.11
N GLN A 625 10.37 -1.80 10.60
CA GLN A 625 8.90 -1.89 10.57
C GLN A 625 8.35 -2.30 9.20
N ASN A 626 9.15 -2.97 8.36
CA ASN A 626 8.73 -3.37 7.01
C ASN A 626 7.49 -4.29 7.03
N ALA A 627 7.37 -5.12 8.07
CA ALA A 627 6.21 -5.99 8.27
C ALA A 627 4.91 -5.17 8.45
N ASN A 628 4.98 -4.07 9.19
CA ASN A 628 3.84 -3.16 9.42
C ASN A 628 3.37 -2.53 8.11
N GLU A 629 4.30 -1.99 7.30
CA GLU A 629 3.96 -1.45 5.98
C GLU A 629 3.29 -2.51 5.07
N SER A 630 3.77 -3.75 5.13
CA SER A 630 3.19 -4.86 4.38
C SER A 630 1.79 -5.23 4.89
N PHE A 631 1.59 -5.32 6.21
CA PHE A 631 0.29 -5.63 6.81
C PHE A 631 -0.74 -4.53 6.50
N ASN A 632 -0.36 -3.27 6.70
CA ASN A 632 -1.19 -2.11 6.38
C ASN A 632 -1.63 -2.13 4.91
N SER A 633 -0.73 -2.48 3.98
CA SER A 633 -1.09 -2.63 2.58
C SER A 633 -2.10 -3.75 2.34
N THR A 634 -2.04 -4.85 3.09
CA THR A 634 -2.97 -5.97 3.02
C THR A 634 -4.36 -5.57 3.52
N VAL A 635 -4.47 -4.88 4.67
CA VAL A 635 -5.75 -4.37 5.19
C VAL A 635 -6.48 -3.52 4.12
N TRP A 636 -5.77 -2.59 3.49
CA TRP A 636 -6.37 -1.70 2.50
C TRP A 636 -6.52 -2.31 1.11
N LYS A 637 -6.04 -3.55 0.90
CA LYS A 637 -6.43 -4.36 -0.27
C LYS A 637 -7.86 -4.86 -0.10
N TYR A 638 -8.23 -5.32 1.10
CA TYR A 638 -9.58 -5.80 1.42
C TYR A 638 -10.57 -4.66 1.70
N CYS A 639 -10.09 -3.48 2.11
CA CYS A 639 -10.93 -2.28 2.26
C CYS A 639 -10.31 -1.06 1.56
N PRO A 640 -10.36 -0.96 0.22
CA PRO A 640 -9.72 0.11 -0.54
C PRO A 640 -10.05 1.52 -0.02
N LYS A 641 -9.05 2.37 0.21
CA LYS A 641 -9.25 3.72 0.78
C LYS A 641 -10.15 4.64 -0.06
N THR A 642 -10.44 4.27 -1.31
CA THR A 642 -11.26 5.02 -2.27
C THR A 642 -12.71 4.55 -2.33
N SER A 643 -13.07 3.43 -1.70
CA SER A 643 -14.44 2.91 -1.73
C SER A 643 -15.36 3.76 -0.82
N VAL A 644 -16.35 4.44 -1.40
CA VAL A 644 -17.39 5.18 -0.66
C VAL A 644 -18.19 4.25 0.27
N CYS A 645 -18.29 2.96 -0.10
CA CYS A 645 -18.99 1.92 0.63
C CYS A 645 -18.26 1.43 1.91
N GLY A 646 -17.09 1.98 2.24
CA GLY A 646 -16.19 1.48 3.30
C GLY A 646 -16.16 2.32 4.59
N SER A 647 -17.14 3.19 4.83
CA SER A 647 -17.15 4.10 6.00
C SER A 647 -17.65 3.45 7.29
N SER A 648 -18.03 2.18 7.27
CA SER A 648 -18.45 1.43 8.46
C SER A 648 -17.28 0.70 9.09
N LYS A 649 -17.14 0.79 10.42
CA LYS A 649 -16.15 0.04 11.19
C LYS A 649 -16.25 -1.47 10.92
N ASN A 650 -17.46 -2.03 10.84
CA ASN A 650 -17.66 -3.47 10.59
C ASN A 650 -16.99 -3.95 9.28
N ILE A 651 -16.94 -3.11 8.25
CA ILE A 651 -16.27 -3.46 6.98
C ILE A 651 -14.75 -3.43 7.16
N VAL A 652 -14.25 -2.49 7.98
CA VAL A 652 -12.84 -2.43 8.34
C VAL A 652 -12.47 -3.61 9.23
N ASP A 653 -13.31 -4.00 10.19
CA ASP A 653 -13.11 -5.18 11.04
C ASP A 653 -12.94 -6.45 10.19
N ILE A 654 -13.88 -6.75 9.28
CA ILE A 654 -13.76 -7.89 8.35
C ILE A 654 -12.47 -7.80 7.53
N ALA A 655 -12.10 -6.62 7.04
CA ALA A 655 -10.90 -6.44 6.25
C ALA A 655 -9.60 -6.61 7.06
N VAL A 656 -9.63 -6.26 8.34
CA VAL A 656 -8.51 -6.46 9.28
C VAL A 656 -8.41 -7.94 9.64
N ASN A 657 -9.52 -8.58 9.99
CA ASN A 657 -9.59 -10.02 10.27
C ASN A 657 -9.06 -10.84 9.08
N GLU A 658 -9.58 -10.56 7.88
CA GLU A 658 -9.13 -11.19 6.64
C GLU A 658 -7.64 -10.90 6.35
N ALA A 659 -7.15 -9.71 6.69
CA ALA A 659 -5.73 -9.38 6.54
C ALA A 659 -4.85 -10.14 7.53
N ILE A 660 -5.29 -10.36 8.77
CA ILE A 660 -4.56 -11.09 9.80
C ILE A 660 -4.35 -12.53 9.35
N VAL A 661 -5.44 -13.26 9.07
CA VAL A 661 -5.34 -14.68 8.69
C VAL A 661 -4.52 -14.84 7.41
N MET A 662 -4.73 -13.96 6.42
CA MET A 662 -3.98 -14.02 5.17
C MET A 662 -2.51 -13.63 5.36
N PHE A 663 -2.19 -12.75 6.31
CA PHE A 663 -0.81 -12.35 6.56
C PHE A 663 -0.05 -13.42 7.34
N ASN A 664 -0.65 -13.99 8.38
CA ASN A 664 -0.05 -15.00 9.26
C ASN A 664 -0.03 -16.39 8.63
N GLU A 665 -1.13 -16.81 8.00
CA GLU A 665 -1.37 -18.21 7.56
C GLU A 665 -1.63 -18.32 6.06
N GLY A 666 -1.76 -17.21 5.34
CA GLY A 666 -2.04 -17.27 3.91
C GLY A 666 -3.41 -17.85 3.61
N MET A 667 -3.53 -18.65 2.55
CA MET A 667 -4.81 -19.18 2.09
C MET A 667 -5.42 -20.23 3.01
N THR A 668 -4.63 -20.91 3.85
CA THR A 668 -5.14 -21.87 4.83
C THR A 668 -6.00 -21.17 5.86
N GLY A 669 -5.55 -20.03 6.40
CA GLY A 669 -6.36 -19.23 7.31
C GLY A 669 -7.67 -18.72 6.68
N ARG A 670 -7.68 -18.44 5.36
CA ARG A 670 -8.92 -18.14 4.64
C ARG A 670 -9.84 -19.35 4.53
N ILE A 671 -9.31 -20.55 4.33
CA ILE A 671 -10.11 -21.78 4.29
C ILE A 671 -10.79 -22.01 5.65
N LYS A 672 -10.10 -21.76 6.76
CA LYS A 672 -10.73 -21.83 8.09
C LYS A 672 -11.92 -20.87 8.23
N ILE A 673 -11.80 -19.63 7.75
CA ILE A 673 -12.94 -18.69 7.70
C ILE A 673 -14.09 -19.26 6.86
N MET A 674 -13.78 -19.91 5.73
CA MET A 674 -14.80 -20.52 4.87
C MET A 674 -15.50 -21.70 5.57
N GLU A 675 -14.75 -22.53 6.30
CA GLU A 675 -15.29 -23.63 7.12
C GLU A 675 -16.15 -23.11 8.26
N ALA A 676 -15.71 -22.05 8.97
CA ALA A 676 -16.49 -21.38 10.01
C ALA A 676 -17.78 -20.73 9.47
N LEU A 677 -17.79 -20.32 8.20
CA LEU A 677 -19.00 -19.88 7.49
C LEU A 677 -19.92 -21.03 7.06
N GLY A 678 -19.53 -22.28 7.30
CA GLY A 678 -20.26 -23.50 6.94
C GLY A 678 -20.18 -23.86 5.46
N PHE A 679 -19.15 -23.40 4.74
CA PHE A 679 -18.98 -23.74 3.34
C PHE A 679 -18.42 -25.14 3.19
N LYS A 680 -18.96 -25.90 2.24
CA LYS A 680 -18.25 -27.09 1.76
C LYS A 680 -17.01 -26.66 0.97
N ILE A 681 -15.83 -27.06 1.44
CA ILE A 681 -14.57 -26.79 0.74
C ILE A 681 -14.44 -27.77 -0.41
N GLY A 682 -14.31 -27.24 -1.63
CA GLY A 682 -14.23 -28.04 -2.85
C GLY A 682 -12.84 -28.00 -3.48
N HIS A 683 -12.59 -28.93 -4.40
CA HIS A 683 -11.32 -29.10 -5.12
C HIS A 683 -10.74 -27.77 -5.65
N PHE A 684 -11.56 -26.96 -6.32
CA PHE A 684 -11.12 -25.69 -6.91
C PHE A 684 -10.62 -24.67 -5.87
N THR A 685 -11.19 -24.66 -4.67
CA THR A 685 -10.75 -23.80 -3.58
C THR A 685 -9.39 -24.24 -3.07
N VAL A 686 -9.22 -25.53 -2.76
CA VAL A 686 -7.97 -26.08 -2.22
C VAL A 686 -6.82 -25.95 -3.23
N THR A 687 -7.04 -26.35 -4.48
CA THR A 687 -6.04 -26.24 -5.55
C THR A 687 -5.60 -24.80 -5.78
N SER A 688 -6.53 -23.84 -5.76
CA SER A 688 -6.22 -22.42 -5.91
C SER A 688 -5.47 -21.87 -4.70
N ALA A 689 -5.85 -22.29 -3.49
CA ALA A 689 -5.19 -21.92 -2.24
C ALA A 689 -3.72 -22.36 -2.22
N PHE A 690 -3.46 -23.63 -2.55
CA PHE A 690 -2.11 -24.19 -2.62
C PHE A 690 -1.25 -23.41 -3.63
N LYS A 691 -1.73 -23.22 -4.86
CA LYS A 691 -1.03 -22.45 -5.90
C LYS A 691 -0.71 -21.02 -5.46
N ALA A 692 -1.63 -20.37 -4.76
CA ALA A 692 -1.44 -19.01 -4.26
C ALA A 692 -0.39 -18.93 -3.14
N ASN A 693 -0.39 -19.87 -2.18
CA ASN A 693 0.62 -19.93 -1.12
C ASN A 693 2.01 -20.24 -1.70
N TYR A 694 2.11 -21.22 -2.60
CA TYR A 694 3.36 -21.52 -3.31
C TYR A 694 3.89 -20.31 -4.08
N ALA A 695 3.03 -19.63 -4.85
CA ALA A 695 3.42 -18.43 -5.59
C ALA A 695 3.85 -17.28 -4.65
N ARG A 696 3.23 -17.13 -3.47
CA ARG A 696 3.61 -16.13 -2.48
C ARG A 696 5.02 -16.39 -1.93
N ILE A 697 5.34 -17.63 -1.61
CA ILE A 697 6.68 -18.05 -1.13
C ILE A 697 7.71 -17.82 -2.23
N LYS A 698 7.48 -18.40 -3.42
CA LYS A 698 8.39 -18.28 -4.57
C LYS A 698 8.67 -16.83 -4.94
N ASN A 699 7.65 -15.96 -4.98
CA ASN A 699 7.84 -14.54 -5.28
C ASN A 699 8.62 -13.79 -4.18
N ALA A 700 8.47 -14.17 -2.92
CA ALA A 700 9.22 -13.58 -1.82
C ALA A 700 10.70 -14.00 -1.88
N GLU A 701 10.97 -15.27 -2.17
CA GLU A 701 12.32 -15.79 -2.37
C GLU A 701 13.01 -15.19 -3.58
N ILE A 702 12.31 -15.06 -4.72
CA ILE A 702 12.86 -14.38 -5.91
C ILE A 702 13.26 -12.96 -5.57
N LYS A 703 12.43 -12.22 -4.82
CA LYS A 703 12.77 -10.85 -4.39
C LYS A 703 13.99 -10.83 -3.45
N SER A 704 14.09 -11.81 -2.55
CA SER A 704 15.24 -11.98 -1.66
C SER A 704 16.52 -12.32 -2.43
N LYS A 705 16.47 -13.29 -3.35
CA LYS A 705 17.58 -13.75 -4.19
C LYS A 705 18.01 -12.71 -5.23
N SER A 706 17.06 -12.03 -5.88
CA SER A 706 17.35 -10.93 -6.82
C SER A 706 18.05 -9.76 -6.13
N TYR A 707 17.72 -9.54 -4.85
CA TYR A 707 18.44 -8.59 -4.02
C TYR A 707 19.89 -9.04 -3.76
N THR A 708 20.12 -10.34 -3.48
CA THR A 708 21.47 -10.92 -3.35
C THR A 708 22.26 -10.92 -4.66
N LEU A 709 21.64 -11.24 -5.79
CA LEU A 709 22.28 -11.26 -7.12
C LEU A 709 22.66 -9.86 -7.61
N LEU A 710 21.85 -8.83 -7.34
CA LEU A 710 22.22 -7.42 -7.59
C LEU A 710 23.45 -6.99 -6.80
N LYS A 711 23.72 -7.66 -5.67
CA LYS A 711 24.92 -7.49 -4.85
C LYS A 711 26.14 -8.12 -5.50
N THR A 712 25.99 -9.37 -5.98
CA THR A 712 27.05 -10.12 -6.67
C THR A 712 27.41 -9.48 -8.01
N ILE A 713 26.42 -9.03 -8.80
CA ILE A 713 26.66 -8.34 -10.08
C ILE A 713 27.35 -6.99 -9.86
N ARG A 714 27.00 -6.23 -8.80
CA ARG A 714 27.73 -5.00 -8.44
C ARG A 714 29.16 -5.26 -7.96
N GLY A 715 29.42 -6.42 -7.36
CA GLY A 715 30.77 -6.90 -7.04
C GLY A 715 31.55 -7.37 -8.28
N ALA A 716 30.92 -8.11 -9.17
CA ALA A 716 31.50 -8.67 -10.38
C ALA A 716 31.76 -7.63 -11.47
N SER A 717 30.85 -6.65 -11.67
CA SER A 717 31.10 -5.50 -12.57
C SER A 717 32.25 -4.60 -12.11
N LYS A 718 32.70 -4.70 -10.85
CA LYS A 718 33.95 -4.07 -10.37
C LYS A 718 35.19 -4.93 -10.66
N LYS A 719 35.06 -6.25 -10.81
CA LYS A 719 36.15 -7.14 -11.24
C LYS A 719 36.37 -7.09 -12.76
N VAL A 720 35.30 -7.06 -13.57
CA VAL A 720 35.42 -7.03 -15.05
C VAL A 720 35.94 -5.68 -15.58
N LYS A 721 35.75 -4.58 -14.85
CA LYS A 721 36.37 -3.27 -15.19
C LYS A 721 37.85 -3.14 -14.77
N LYS A 722 38.46 -4.19 -14.22
CA LYS A 722 39.88 -4.24 -13.88
C LYS A 722 40.70 -5.12 -14.84
N THR A 723 40.07 -5.67 -15.88
CA THR A 723 40.72 -6.57 -16.84
C THR A 723 40.47 -6.17 -18.30
N VAL A 724 40.20 -4.88 -18.56
CA VAL A 724 40.28 -4.25 -19.88
C VAL A 724 40.98 -2.91 -19.74
#